data_AF-A0A2S0NJ35-F1
#
_entry.id   AF-A0A2S0NJ35-F1
#
_cell.length_a   1.000
_cell.length_b   1.000
_cell.length_c   1.000
_cell.angle_alpha   90.00
_cell.angle_beta   90.00
_cell.angle_gamma   90.00
#
_symmetry.space_group_name_H-M   'P 1'
#
loop_
_entity.id
_entity.type
_entity.pdbx_description
1 polymer ?
#
loop_
_entity_poly.entity_id
_entity_poly.type
_entity_poly.pdbx_seq_one_letter_code
_entity_poly.pdbx_strand_id
1 'polypeptide(L)'
;MKTHYMSEIEGMTDFYQELQITPSYVLNTDGVIRGTLFEFKKTRTSDGGKIKHLEQIKRYLKAYNSAALQIPSISFLIYLNSQEFIKIDNFTGDIIEEGCWKTPIQFKDFVVKNNQYLKGYIDEYSFASYNNLFCEKFNSEATKELVKEEFINPRFLNINSFDWNKQLDDEKKEKDKIGWLHFNMNQLGNQLLKKQLGAFFTPEVYVRKSTQYIRDAIKRSRELGYEDYIIVDRCAGTGNLEKFLREDELKHCILNTFDYTEWTTLKGLYEGRVKLIIPPTNEYRTESGLLKNGDALSEEFNKYIQQQIFNKIDRTKTYVIFLENPPFRDETSTLTKKDKNSKKTFNYISDLMNKDPKIKGAIKNELSIKFIWSAWNLFNPNEYILFSPIKYWKTYHLIDKKYYAGYITNKKDYNANYDAGLPVIAWSNEDYNQDALFLENGKINKIHHSIKTLLDKRKNENYFAKMFIMAGDIRPIGTSLDNGKQIINDTPCLINEENILFQLPLWVAAKYETNKDRLELNILMKSGDGKDAYKKDKKFLKKCFIWSCLTNYNKCISDGNELINELTLSQNTLCDKILLKLELDEKDQILLNLWEDVLNEIKNKQEFIKGRKYGLNQIIKEINIKIFNGSYNKKNEEIKEIKYIDLDFKIKKLKKELKIYYNNFLKPKIFEYELIK
;
A
#
# COMPACT_ATOMS: atom_id res chain seq x y z
N MET A 1 -38.46 -23.30 10.19
CA MET A 1 -38.65 -21.84 10.40
C MET A 1 -39.38 -21.49 11.69
N LYS A 2 -39.09 -20.29 12.23
CA LYS A 2 -39.89 -19.65 13.30
C LYS A 2 -41.15 -19.00 12.72
N THR A 3 -42.19 -18.85 13.54
CA THR A 3 -43.40 -18.08 13.19
C THR A 3 -43.20 -16.58 13.30
N HIS A 4 -42.13 -16.14 13.98
CA HIS A 4 -41.79 -14.75 14.16
C HIS A 4 -40.27 -14.59 14.29
N TYR A 5 -39.71 -13.62 13.56
CA TYR A 5 -38.29 -13.25 13.59
C TYR A 5 -38.09 -11.88 14.22
N MET A 6 -37.05 -11.77 15.05
CA MET A 6 -36.71 -10.51 15.74
C MET A 6 -35.91 -9.57 14.84
N SER A 7 -35.16 -10.11 13.88
CA SER A 7 -34.38 -9.36 12.90
C SER A 7 -34.47 -9.95 11.49
N GLU A 8 -34.17 -9.13 10.48
CA GLU A 8 -34.14 -9.57 9.07
C GLU A 8 -33.03 -10.61 8.83
N ILE A 9 -31.86 -10.40 9.45
CA ILE A 9 -30.70 -11.31 9.34
C ILE A 9 -31.04 -12.71 9.87
N GLU A 10 -31.75 -12.79 10.99
CA GLU A 10 -32.18 -14.06 11.58
C GLU A 10 -33.10 -14.82 10.60
N GLY A 11 -34.14 -14.18 10.09
CA GLY A 11 -35.08 -14.83 9.17
C GLY A 11 -34.47 -15.16 7.81
N MET A 12 -33.59 -14.31 7.28
CA MET A 12 -32.81 -14.58 6.07
C MET A 12 -31.91 -15.81 6.25
N THR A 13 -31.22 -15.93 7.40
CA THR A 13 -30.34 -17.06 7.70
C THR A 13 -31.14 -18.36 7.75
N ASP A 14 -32.25 -18.38 8.49
CA ASP A 14 -33.16 -19.53 8.55
C ASP A 14 -33.72 -19.89 7.16
N PHE A 15 -34.08 -18.89 6.34
CA PHE A 15 -34.60 -19.09 4.99
C PHE A 15 -33.60 -19.84 4.10
N TYR A 16 -32.34 -19.40 4.06
CA TYR A 16 -31.31 -20.05 3.23
C TYR A 16 -30.86 -21.41 3.77
N GLN A 17 -30.82 -21.59 5.09
CA GLN A 17 -30.54 -22.90 5.70
C GLN A 17 -31.59 -23.94 5.28
N GLU A 18 -32.88 -23.57 5.33
CA GLU A 18 -33.96 -24.47 4.94
C GLU A 18 -33.98 -24.69 3.41
N LEU A 19 -33.65 -23.68 2.61
CA LEU A 19 -33.46 -23.82 1.15
C LEU A 19 -32.30 -24.78 0.80
N GLN A 20 -31.31 -24.91 1.70
CA GLN A 20 -30.06 -25.66 1.53
C GLN A 20 -29.25 -25.17 0.32
N ILE A 21 -29.22 -23.85 0.12
CA ILE A 21 -28.43 -23.20 -0.94
C ILE A 21 -27.67 -22.05 -0.31
N THR A 22 -26.36 -21.99 -0.55
CA THR A 22 -25.53 -20.84 -0.16
C THR A 22 -25.66 -19.75 -1.24
N PRO A 23 -26.25 -18.59 -0.93
CA PRO A 23 -26.37 -17.50 -1.89
C PRO A 23 -25.06 -16.70 -2.00
N SER A 24 -24.95 -15.88 -3.05
CA SER A 24 -23.93 -14.85 -3.17
C SER A 24 -24.39 -13.56 -2.52
N TYR A 25 -23.62 -13.03 -1.56
CA TYR A 25 -23.87 -11.73 -0.90
C TYR A 25 -23.07 -10.58 -1.53
N VAL A 26 -22.71 -10.71 -2.81
CA VAL A 26 -21.92 -9.70 -3.53
C VAL A 26 -22.70 -8.38 -3.59
N LEU A 27 -21.95 -7.28 -3.51
CA LEU A 27 -22.51 -5.93 -3.39
C LEU A 27 -23.52 -5.80 -2.25
N ASN A 28 -23.31 -6.53 -1.15
CA ASN A 28 -24.02 -6.39 0.11
C ASN A 28 -25.54 -6.55 -0.08
N THR A 29 -25.93 -7.39 -1.04
CA THR A 29 -27.31 -7.84 -1.23
C THR A 29 -27.66 -8.92 -0.22
N ASP A 30 -28.96 -9.09 -0.01
CA ASP A 30 -29.54 -10.12 0.86
C ASP A 30 -29.36 -11.54 0.31
N GLY A 31 -29.08 -11.67 -0.98
CA GLY A 31 -28.52 -12.87 -1.58
C GLY A 31 -28.99 -13.12 -3.00
N VAL A 32 -28.05 -13.54 -3.86
CA VAL A 32 -28.32 -13.88 -5.26
C VAL A 32 -28.03 -15.35 -5.52
N ILE A 33 -28.97 -16.03 -6.17
CA ILE A 33 -28.88 -17.42 -6.60
C ILE A 33 -29.24 -17.48 -8.09
N ARG A 34 -28.29 -17.86 -8.95
CA ARG A 34 -28.49 -18.16 -10.37
C ARG A 34 -29.47 -17.22 -11.11
N GLY A 35 -29.16 -15.93 -11.15
CA GLY A 35 -30.00 -14.95 -11.85
C GLY A 35 -31.26 -14.51 -11.09
N THR A 36 -31.40 -14.91 -9.83
CA THR A 36 -32.48 -14.50 -8.92
C THR A 36 -31.92 -13.76 -7.72
N LEU A 37 -32.37 -12.51 -7.52
CA LEU A 37 -32.07 -11.72 -6.33
C LEU A 37 -33.16 -11.91 -5.28
N PHE A 38 -32.78 -12.06 -4.03
CA PHE A 38 -33.70 -12.02 -2.90
C PHE A 38 -33.45 -10.76 -2.10
N GLU A 39 -34.53 -10.14 -1.66
CA GLU A 39 -34.56 -9.02 -0.73
C GLU A 39 -35.49 -9.40 0.42
N PHE A 40 -35.02 -9.36 1.66
CA PHE A 40 -35.82 -9.71 2.82
C PHE A 40 -36.27 -8.47 3.58
N LYS A 41 -37.51 -8.52 4.03
CA LYS A 41 -38.07 -7.54 4.95
C LYS A 41 -38.77 -8.25 6.09
N LYS A 42 -38.62 -7.72 7.30
CA LYS A 42 -39.18 -8.37 8.50
C LYS A 42 -40.71 -8.49 8.42
N THR A 43 -41.38 -7.42 7.99
CA THR A 43 -42.84 -7.36 7.92
C THR A 43 -43.28 -6.54 6.72
N ARG A 44 -44.42 -6.87 6.13
CA ARG A 44 -45.06 -6.01 5.13
C ARG A 44 -45.45 -4.68 5.76
N THR A 45 -45.05 -3.60 5.11
CA THR A 45 -45.36 -2.22 5.48
C THR A 45 -46.55 -1.70 4.66
N SER A 46 -47.06 -0.51 5.00
CA SER A 46 -48.00 0.24 4.16
C SER A 46 -47.45 0.42 2.72
N ASP A 47 -48.31 0.83 1.78
CA ASP A 47 -47.93 0.98 0.35
C ASP A 47 -46.67 1.84 0.15
N GLY A 48 -46.49 2.88 0.96
CA GLY A 48 -45.28 3.72 0.93
C GLY A 48 -43.99 2.97 1.32
N GLY A 49 -44.07 1.94 2.16
CA GLY A 49 -42.92 1.08 2.47
C GLY A 49 -42.68 -0.01 1.42
N LYS A 50 -43.74 -0.54 0.77
CA LYS A 50 -43.59 -1.44 -0.40
C LYS A 50 -42.78 -0.75 -1.51
N ILE A 51 -43.08 0.52 -1.80
CA ILE A 51 -42.32 1.32 -2.79
C ILE A 51 -40.84 1.40 -2.42
N LYS A 52 -40.50 1.70 -1.16
CA LYS A 52 -39.11 1.78 -0.70
C LYS A 52 -38.34 0.45 -0.87
N HIS A 53 -39.01 -0.68 -0.63
CA HIS A 53 -38.41 -2.00 -0.82
C HIS A 53 -38.14 -2.30 -2.31
N LEU A 54 -39.07 -1.92 -3.20
CA LEU A 54 -38.88 -2.06 -4.64
C LEU A 54 -37.76 -1.13 -5.16
N GLU A 55 -37.66 0.09 -4.63
CA GLU A 55 -36.54 0.99 -4.93
C GLU A 55 -35.20 0.42 -4.48
N GLN A 56 -35.15 -0.30 -3.36
CA GLN A 56 -33.94 -0.98 -2.90
C GLN A 56 -33.47 -2.04 -3.90
N ILE A 57 -34.40 -2.85 -4.44
CA ILE A 57 -34.09 -3.81 -5.51
C ILE A 57 -33.53 -3.10 -6.73
N LYS A 58 -34.14 -1.99 -7.17
CA LYS A 58 -33.64 -1.19 -8.29
C LYS A 58 -32.22 -0.67 -8.05
N ARG A 59 -31.91 -0.23 -6.83
CA ARG A 59 -30.54 0.19 -6.44
C ARG A 59 -29.55 -0.96 -6.56
N TYR A 60 -29.92 -2.18 -6.15
CA TYR A 60 -29.05 -3.34 -6.33
C TYR A 60 -28.80 -3.68 -7.79
N LEU A 61 -29.83 -3.69 -8.63
CA LEU A 61 -29.66 -3.95 -10.06
C LEU A 61 -28.73 -2.90 -10.71
N LYS A 62 -28.87 -1.63 -10.34
CA LYS A 62 -27.94 -0.56 -10.76
C LYS A 62 -26.51 -0.85 -10.28
N ALA A 63 -26.32 -1.21 -9.02
CA ALA A 63 -25.00 -1.52 -8.48
C ALA A 63 -24.36 -2.74 -9.21
N TYR A 64 -25.14 -3.77 -9.54
CA TYR A 64 -24.68 -4.90 -10.35
C TYR A 64 -24.20 -4.45 -11.73
N ASN A 65 -24.95 -3.58 -12.41
CA ASN A 65 -24.53 -3.00 -13.68
C ASN A 65 -23.27 -2.13 -13.53
N SER A 66 -23.22 -1.26 -12.52
CA SER A 66 -22.07 -0.39 -12.23
C SER A 66 -20.80 -1.16 -11.87
N ALA A 67 -20.93 -2.37 -11.32
CA ALA A 67 -19.82 -3.28 -11.04
C ALA A 67 -19.48 -4.22 -12.22
N ALA A 68 -20.18 -4.10 -13.35
CA ALA A 68 -20.09 -5.01 -14.50
C ALA A 68 -20.31 -6.50 -14.14
N LEU A 69 -21.19 -6.75 -13.15
CA LEU A 69 -21.57 -8.10 -12.74
C LEU A 69 -22.80 -8.59 -13.53
N GLN A 70 -23.06 -9.90 -13.46
CA GLN A 70 -24.25 -10.48 -14.08
C GLN A 70 -25.52 -10.01 -13.36
N ILE A 71 -26.35 -9.24 -14.04
CA ILE A 71 -27.56 -8.63 -13.46
C ILE A 71 -28.68 -9.69 -13.39
N PRO A 72 -29.22 -10.00 -12.20
CA PRO A 72 -30.33 -10.94 -12.05
C PRO A 72 -31.54 -10.54 -12.91
N SER A 73 -32.15 -11.48 -13.63
CA SER A 73 -33.38 -11.20 -14.40
C SER A 73 -34.65 -11.17 -13.56
N ILE A 74 -34.62 -11.80 -12.38
CA ILE A 74 -35.77 -11.88 -11.48
C ILE A 74 -35.36 -11.47 -10.07
N SER A 75 -36.25 -10.77 -9.36
CA SER A 75 -36.11 -10.53 -7.92
C SER A 75 -37.31 -11.05 -7.14
N PHE A 76 -37.06 -11.55 -5.94
CA PHE A 76 -38.08 -11.83 -4.93
C PHE A 76 -37.91 -10.87 -3.75
N LEU A 77 -38.97 -10.14 -3.42
CA LEU A 77 -39.10 -9.44 -2.15
C LEU A 77 -39.86 -10.36 -1.19
N ILE A 78 -39.19 -10.82 -0.13
CA ILE A 78 -39.71 -11.76 0.86
C ILE A 78 -40.05 -11.03 2.15
N TYR A 79 -41.30 -11.14 2.59
CA TYR A 79 -41.73 -10.69 3.90
C TYR A 79 -41.75 -11.86 4.88
N LEU A 80 -40.84 -11.83 5.85
CA LEU A 80 -40.54 -12.96 6.73
C LEU A 80 -41.70 -13.30 7.68
N ASN A 81 -42.21 -12.31 8.43
CA ASN A 81 -43.22 -12.56 9.46
C ASN A 81 -44.64 -12.69 8.90
N SER A 82 -44.95 -12.07 7.76
CA SER A 82 -46.25 -12.23 7.09
C SER A 82 -46.28 -13.40 6.11
N GLN A 83 -45.13 -14.03 5.84
CA GLN A 83 -45.01 -15.15 4.91
C GLN A 83 -45.55 -14.82 3.51
N GLU A 84 -45.27 -13.61 3.04
CA GLU A 84 -45.65 -13.12 1.70
C GLU A 84 -44.41 -12.94 0.82
N PHE A 85 -44.60 -13.00 -0.50
CA PHE A 85 -43.57 -12.69 -1.48
C PHE A 85 -44.12 -11.84 -2.63
N ILE A 86 -43.21 -11.09 -3.27
CA ILE A 86 -43.45 -10.39 -4.53
C ILE A 86 -42.34 -10.79 -5.50
N LYS A 87 -42.71 -11.31 -6.66
CA LYS A 87 -41.81 -11.67 -7.74
C LYS A 87 -41.82 -10.59 -8.82
N ILE A 88 -40.65 -10.15 -9.23
CA ILE A 88 -40.46 -8.97 -10.10
C ILE A 88 -39.66 -9.39 -11.33
N ASP A 89 -40.10 -8.93 -12.51
CA ASP A 89 -39.30 -8.95 -13.73
C ASP A 89 -38.34 -7.78 -13.68
N ASN A 90 -37.04 -8.03 -13.60
CA ASN A 90 -36.06 -6.96 -13.52
C ASN A 90 -35.83 -6.27 -14.87
N PHE A 91 -36.29 -6.86 -15.99
CA PHE A 91 -36.21 -6.23 -17.31
C PHE A 91 -37.23 -5.10 -17.45
N THR A 92 -38.50 -5.37 -17.12
CA THR A 92 -39.57 -4.37 -17.23
C THR A 92 -39.75 -3.56 -15.95
N GLY A 93 -39.35 -4.13 -14.81
CA GLY A 93 -39.62 -3.59 -13.47
C GLY A 93 -41.01 -3.93 -12.94
N ASP A 94 -41.77 -4.75 -13.66
CA ASP A 94 -43.14 -5.10 -13.32
C ASP A 94 -43.21 -6.23 -12.28
N ILE A 95 -44.26 -6.18 -11.47
CA ILE A 95 -44.61 -7.28 -10.57
C ILE A 95 -45.25 -8.39 -11.40
N ILE A 96 -44.61 -9.55 -11.42
CA ILE A 96 -45.09 -10.75 -12.12
C ILE A 96 -46.12 -11.49 -11.26
N GLU A 97 -45.85 -11.59 -9.96
CA GLU A 97 -46.62 -12.43 -9.04
C GLU A 97 -46.54 -11.91 -7.60
N GLU A 98 -47.66 -11.91 -6.89
CA GLU A 98 -47.72 -11.70 -5.43
C GLU A 98 -48.41 -12.90 -4.80
N GLY A 99 -47.88 -13.39 -3.68
CA GLY A 99 -48.44 -14.58 -3.03
C GLY A 99 -47.92 -14.80 -1.62
N CYS A 100 -48.36 -15.91 -1.02
CA CYS A 100 -47.88 -16.38 0.28
C CYS A 100 -47.02 -17.64 0.11
N TRP A 101 -46.05 -17.83 0.99
CA TRP A 101 -45.17 -18.99 1.01
C TRP A 101 -45.22 -19.68 2.38
N LYS A 102 -45.10 -21.01 2.41
CA LYS A 102 -45.14 -21.79 3.66
C LYS A 102 -43.76 -22.25 4.10
N THR A 103 -42.93 -22.62 3.13
CA THR A 103 -41.56 -23.10 3.35
C THR A 103 -40.64 -22.55 2.24
N PRO A 104 -39.37 -22.22 2.54
CA PRO A 104 -38.42 -21.76 1.53
C PRO A 104 -38.20 -22.79 0.40
N ILE A 105 -38.42 -24.08 0.67
CA ILE A 105 -38.31 -25.16 -0.32
C ILE A 105 -39.14 -24.90 -1.58
N GLN A 106 -40.25 -24.16 -1.48
CA GLN A 106 -41.11 -23.82 -2.63
C GLN A 106 -40.37 -22.99 -3.69
N PHE A 107 -39.36 -22.20 -3.29
CA PHE A 107 -38.55 -21.42 -4.22
C PHE A 107 -37.42 -22.24 -4.84
N LYS A 108 -37.08 -23.41 -4.28
CA LYS A 108 -35.89 -24.20 -4.64
C LYS A 108 -35.87 -24.60 -6.11
N ASP A 109 -36.97 -25.16 -6.60
CA ASP A 109 -37.09 -25.60 -7.99
C ASP A 109 -36.90 -24.44 -8.97
N PHE A 110 -37.47 -23.28 -8.66
CA PHE A 110 -37.32 -22.09 -9.47
C PHE A 110 -35.87 -21.61 -9.49
N VAL A 111 -35.25 -21.39 -8.32
CA VAL A 111 -33.89 -20.81 -8.25
C VAL A 111 -32.82 -21.76 -8.76
N VAL A 112 -33.02 -23.08 -8.65
CA VAL A 112 -32.06 -24.06 -9.19
C VAL A 112 -32.16 -24.13 -10.71
N LYS A 113 -33.36 -24.00 -11.28
CA LYS A 113 -33.59 -24.05 -12.74
C LYS A 113 -33.31 -22.72 -13.42
N ASN A 114 -33.52 -21.58 -12.73
CA ASN A 114 -33.22 -20.28 -13.29
C ASN A 114 -31.71 -20.14 -13.54
N ASN A 115 -31.37 -19.46 -14.63
CA ASN A 115 -30.00 -19.05 -14.95
C ASN A 115 -30.01 -17.86 -15.92
N GLN A 116 -31.09 -17.08 -15.90
CA GLN A 116 -31.27 -15.95 -16.79
C GLN A 116 -30.70 -14.68 -16.14
N TYR A 117 -30.03 -13.88 -16.96
CA TYR A 117 -29.45 -12.61 -16.55
C TYR A 117 -29.78 -11.57 -17.61
N LEU A 118 -29.96 -10.33 -17.17
CA LEU A 118 -30.12 -9.21 -18.09
C LEU A 118 -28.78 -8.89 -18.75
N LYS A 119 -28.85 -8.34 -19.96
CA LYS A 119 -27.71 -7.67 -20.56
C LYS A 119 -27.43 -6.40 -19.78
N GLY A 120 -26.16 -6.17 -19.46
CA GLY A 120 -25.71 -4.90 -18.89
C GLY A 120 -25.90 -3.74 -19.86
N TYR A 121 -25.69 -2.53 -19.38
CA TYR A 121 -25.78 -1.32 -20.19
C TYR A 121 -24.71 -0.31 -19.78
N ILE A 122 -24.18 0.41 -20.77
CA ILE A 122 -23.14 1.40 -20.55
C ILE A 122 -23.77 2.74 -20.16
N ASP A 123 -23.42 3.24 -18.99
CA ASP A 123 -23.75 4.57 -18.49
C ASP A 123 -22.54 5.20 -17.77
N GLU A 124 -22.71 6.41 -17.22
CA GLU A 124 -21.68 7.13 -16.46
C GLU A 124 -21.06 6.29 -15.32
N TYR A 125 -21.85 5.40 -14.73
CA TYR A 125 -21.50 4.63 -13.53
C TYR A 125 -20.95 3.23 -13.84
N SER A 126 -21.24 2.67 -15.02
CA SER A 126 -20.80 1.32 -15.43
C SER A 126 -19.64 1.31 -16.42
N PHE A 127 -19.37 2.44 -17.09
CA PHE A 127 -18.34 2.54 -18.13
C PHE A 127 -16.96 2.04 -17.68
N ALA A 128 -16.50 2.48 -16.50
CA ALA A 128 -15.20 2.11 -15.97
C ALA A 128 -15.09 0.60 -15.69
N SER A 129 -16.12 0.03 -15.07
CA SER A 129 -16.14 -1.38 -14.70
C SER A 129 -16.23 -2.29 -15.92
N TYR A 130 -17.02 -1.96 -16.94
CA TYR A 130 -17.06 -2.75 -18.18
C TYR A 130 -15.77 -2.63 -18.99
N ASN A 131 -15.12 -1.46 -18.98
CA ASN A 131 -13.78 -1.31 -19.59
C ASN A 131 -12.80 -2.27 -18.93
N ASN A 132 -12.79 -2.30 -17.60
CA ASN A 132 -11.92 -3.16 -16.83
C ASN A 132 -12.21 -4.63 -17.04
N LEU A 133 -13.47 -5.05 -16.99
CA LEU A 133 -13.89 -6.43 -17.23
C LEU A 133 -13.43 -6.91 -18.62
N PHE A 134 -13.53 -6.07 -19.64
CA PHE A 134 -12.99 -6.38 -20.96
C PHE A 134 -11.46 -6.50 -20.92
N CYS A 135 -10.77 -5.53 -20.33
CA CYS A 135 -9.31 -5.53 -20.26
C CYS A 135 -8.75 -6.73 -19.47
N GLU A 136 -9.41 -7.17 -18.40
CA GLU A 136 -9.06 -8.37 -17.65
C GLU A 136 -9.18 -9.64 -18.52
N LYS A 137 -10.26 -9.77 -19.31
CA LYS A 137 -10.46 -10.89 -20.23
C LYS A 137 -9.40 -10.95 -21.34
N PHE A 138 -8.87 -9.81 -21.78
CA PHE A 138 -7.93 -9.69 -22.90
C PHE A 138 -6.51 -9.26 -22.49
N ASN A 139 -6.20 -9.33 -21.19
CA ASN A 139 -4.88 -9.37 -20.55
C ASN A 139 -3.73 -8.56 -21.19
N SER A 140 -3.93 -7.26 -21.46
CA SER A 140 -3.00 -6.28 -22.08
C SER A 140 -3.12 -6.05 -23.60
N GLU A 141 -3.94 -6.80 -24.34
CA GLU A 141 -4.18 -6.57 -25.77
C GLU A 141 -5.32 -5.58 -26.03
N ALA A 142 -6.21 -5.36 -25.05
CA ALA A 142 -7.31 -4.42 -25.14
C ALA A 142 -6.83 -2.96 -25.32
N THR A 143 -6.97 -2.43 -26.53
CA THR A 143 -6.80 -1.01 -26.85
C THR A 143 -8.08 -0.22 -26.60
N LYS A 144 -7.96 1.11 -26.59
CA LYS A 144 -9.12 2.02 -26.49
C LYS A 144 -10.13 1.78 -27.62
N GLU A 145 -9.64 1.53 -28.83
CA GLU A 145 -10.45 1.26 -30.01
C GLU A 145 -11.21 -0.06 -29.89
N LEU A 146 -10.56 -1.10 -29.37
CA LEU A 146 -11.19 -2.40 -29.14
C LEU A 146 -12.29 -2.32 -28.08
N VAL A 147 -12.05 -1.62 -26.96
CA VAL A 147 -13.09 -1.43 -25.94
C VAL A 147 -14.26 -0.64 -26.51
N LYS A 148 -13.99 0.40 -27.32
CA LYS A 148 -15.04 1.17 -28.00
C LYS A 148 -15.85 0.29 -28.96
N GLU A 149 -15.20 -0.51 -29.80
CA GLU A 149 -15.90 -1.43 -30.71
C GLU A 149 -16.77 -2.40 -29.90
N GLU A 150 -16.23 -2.96 -28.82
CA GLU A 150 -16.96 -3.88 -27.95
C GLU A 150 -18.19 -3.22 -27.31
N PHE A 151 -18.11 -1.94 -26.90
CA PHE A 151 -19.29 -1.25 -26.36
C PHE A 151 -20.36 -0.99 -27.42
N ILE A 152 -19.96 -0.65 -28.64
CA ILE A 152 -20.90 -0.36 -29.75
C ILE A 152 -21.53 -1.65 -30.28
N ASN A 153 -20.72 -2.69 -30.48
CA ASN A 153 -21.11 -3.96 -31.07
C ASN A 153 -20.58 -5.13 -30.22
N PRO A 154 -21.22 -5.41 -29.07
CA PRO A 154 -20.71 -6.36 -28.09
C PRO A 154 -20.64 -7.79 -28.64
N ARG A 155 -19.44 -8.38 -28.57
CA ARG A 155 -19.19 -9.78 -28.95
C ARG A 155 -18.78 -10.65 -27.77
N PHE A 156 -18.17 -10.06 -26.75
CA PHE A 156 -17.52 -10.75 -25.63
C PHE A 156 -18.11 -10.38 -24.26
N LEU A 157 -18.65 -9.18 -24.12
CA LEU A 157 -19.39 -8.70 -22.97
C LEU A 157 -20.88 -8.94 -23.15
N ASN A 158 -21.56 -9.37 -22.08
CA ASN A 158 -23.01 -9.52 -22.10
C ASN A 158 -23.70 -8.17 -21.80
N ILE A 159 -23.60 -7.24 -22.76
CA ILE A 159 -24.18 -5.89 -22.66
C ILE A 159 -25.07 -5.59 -23.86
N ASN A 160 -25.93 -4.58 -23.71
CA ASN A 160 -26.65 -3.96 -24.80
C ASN A 160 -25.69 -3.08 -25.61
N SER A 161 -25.92 -2.98 -26.92
CA SER A 161 -25.17 -2.08 -27.81
C SER A 161 -25.30 -0.64 -27.33
N PHE A 162 -24.16 0.02 -27.11
CA PHE A 162 -24.11 1.41 -26.68
C PHE A 162 -24.08 2.36 -27.88
N ASP A 163 -25.06 3.27 -27.95
CA ASP A 163 -25.12 4.29 -29.01
C ASP A 163 -24.15 5.44 -28.72
N TRP A 164 -22.91 5.24 -29.17
CA TRP A 164 -21.80 6.17 -28.96
C TRP A 164 -22.07 7.55 -29.56
N ASN A 165 -22.69 7.61 -30.75
CA ASN A 165 -22.90 8.88 -31.45
C ASN A 165 -24.03 9.69 -30.81
N LYS A 166 -25.12 9.02 -30.42
CA LYS A 166 -26.18 9.66 -29.65
C LYS A 166 -25.65 10.26 -28.35
N GLN A 167 -24.82 9.53 -27.60
CA GLN A 167 -24.23 10.08 -26.37
C GLN A 167 -23.38 11.32 -26.64
N LEU A 168 -22.56 11.31 -27.71
CA LEU A 168 -21.79 12.50 -28.09
C LEU A 168 -22.67 13.70 -28.44
N ASP A 169 -23.80 13.47 -29.11
CA ASP A 169 -24.74 14.53 -29.45
C ASP A 169 -25.51 15.05 -28.24
N ASP A 170 -25.81 14.18 -27.27
CA ASP A 170 -26.41 14.57 -26.00
C ASP A 170 -25.42 15.43 -25.17
N GLU A 171 -24.14 15.07 -25.12
CA GLU A 171 -23.12 15.86 -24.43
C GLU A 171 -22.90 17.25 -25.06
N LYS A 172 -23.04 17.39 -26.39
CA LYS A 172 -22.95 18.69 -27.08
C LYS A 172 -24.08 19.66 -26.71
N LYS A 173 -25.21 19.15 -26.23
CA LYS A 173 -26.34 20.00 -25.80
C LYS A 173 -26.02 20.75 -24.51
N GLU A 174 -25.13 20.20 -23.67
CA GLU A 174 -24.68 20.81 -22.42
C GLU A 174 -23.31 21.51 -22.61
N LYS A 175 -23.27 22.60 -23.38
CA LYS A 175 -22.02 23.27 -23.82
C LYS A 175 -21.06 23.65 -22.69
N ASP A 176 -21.57 23.91 -21.48
CA ASP A 176 -20.77 24.33 -20.32
C ASP A 176 -20.24 23.15 -19.49
N LYS A 177 -20.60 21.90 -19.85
CA LYS A 177 -20.20 20.68 -19.15
C LYS A 177 -19.46 19.74 -20.10
N ILE A 178 -18.24 19.36 -19.72
CA ILE A 178 -17.56 18.26 -20.40
C ILE A 178 -18.25 16.96 -19.99
N GLY A 179 -18.94 16.31 -20.91
CA GLY A 179 -19.69 15.09 -20.64
C GLY A 179 -18.83 13.90 -20.18
N TRP A 180 -19.49 12.93 -19.55
CA TRP A 180 -18.82 11.81 -18.88
C TRP A 180 -18.12 10.86 -19.86
N LEU A 181 -18.67 10.69 -21.07
CA LEU A 181 -18.08 9.85 -22.12
C LEU A 181 -16.78 10.49 -22.60
N HIS A 182 -16.81 11.80 -22.91
CA HIS A 182 -15.62 12.54 -23.31
C HIS A 182 -14.49 12.42 -22.28
N PHE A 183 -14.82 12.52 -20.99
CA PHE A 183 -13.84 12.44 -19.91
C PHE A 183 -13.19 11.06 -19.80
N ASN A 184 -14.00 9.99 -19.78
CA ASN A 184 -13.49 8.64 -19.58
C ASN A 184 -12.86 8.05 -20.86
N MET A 185 -13.18 8.60 -22.04
CA MET A 185 -12.64 8.14 -23.32
C MET A 185 -11.10 8.20 -23.37
N ASN A 186 -10.46 9.14 -22.68
CA ASN A 186 -9.00 9.24 -22.61
C ASN A 186 -8.32 8.23 -21.68
N GLN A 187 -9.09 7.50 -20.90
CA GLN A 187 -8.59 6.47 -19.98
C GLN A 187 -8.91 5.04 -20.46
N LEU A 188 -9.71 4.88 -21.52
CA LEU A 188 -10.10 3.59 -22.08
C LEU A 188 -8.93 2.62 -22.37
N GLY A 189 -9.25 1.33 -22.34
CA GLY A 189 -8.29 0.23 -22.47
C GLY A 189 -7.60 -0.08 -21.15
N ASN A 190 -6.43 -0.73 -21.25
CA ASN A 190 -5.67 -1.18 -20.10
C ASN A 190 -5.15 -0.04 -19.19
N GLN A 191 -5.18 1.20 -19.64
CA GLN A 191 -4.73 2.35 -18.86
C GLN A 191 -5.61 2.59 -17.63
N LEU A 192 -6.94 2.63 -17.79
CA LEU A 192 -7.87 2.79 -16.67
C LEU A 192 -7.79 1.63 -15.69
N LEU A 193 -7.71 0.39 -16.19
CA LEU A 193 -7.55 -0.80 -15.34
C LEU A 193 -6.28 -0.69 -14.50
N LYS A 194 -5.13 -0.32 -15.10
CA LYS A 194 -3.87 -0.12 -14.36
C LYS A 194 -3.94 1.03 -13.35
N LYS A 195 -4.69 2.09 -13.66
CA LYS A 195 -4.94 3.21 -12.72
C LYS A 195 -5.73 2.72 -11.50
N GLN A 196 -6.83 1.99 -11.72
CA GLN A 196 -7.70 1.49 -10.65
C GLN A 196 -7.08 0.35 -9.85
N LEU A 197 -6.39 -0.59 -10.51
CA LEU A 197 -5.58 -1.64 -9.87
C LEU A 197 -4.28 -1.11 -9.25
N GLY A 198 -3.95 0.17 -9.47
CA GLY A 198 -2.73 0.82 -8.99
C GLY A 198 -2.74 1.06 -7.47
N ALA A 199 -2.02 2.10 -7.03
CA ALA A 199 -1.64 2.34 -5.63
C ALA A 199 -2.78 2.51 -4.60
N PHE A 200 -4.04 2.39 -5.02
CA PHE A 200 -5.25 2.65 -4.23
C PHE A 200 -6.19 1.43 -4.12
N PHE A 201 -5.89 0.32 -4.81
CA PHE A 201 -6.67 -0.91 -4.68
C PHE A 201 -6.28 -1.66 -3.41
N THR A 202 -7.27 -2.03 -2.58
CA THR A 202 -7.05 -2.84 -1.37
C THR A 202 -7.49 -4.29 -1.61
N PRO A 203 -6.61 -5.29 -1.57
CA PRO A 203 -7.01 -6.69 -1.77
C PRO A 203 -8.13 -7.14 -0.82
N GLU A 204 -9.07 -7.94 -1.31
CA GLU A 204 -10.26 -8.37 -0.54
C GLU A 204 -9.90 -8.99 0.82
N VAL A 205 -8.83 -9.79 0.86
CA VAL A 205 -8.36 -10.42 2.11
C VAL A 205 -8.07 -9.38 3.19
N TYR A 206 -7.53 -8.22 2.81
CA TYR A 206 -7.22 -7.13 3.72
C TYR A 206 -8.43 -6.23 4.00
N VAL A 207 -9.38 -6.09 3.04
CA VAL A 207 -10.68 -5.45 3.29
C VAL A 207 -11.49 -6.23 4.34
N ARG A 208 -11.46 -7.57 4.29
CA ARG A 208 -12.11 -8.41 5.31
C ARG A 208 -11.51 -8.17 6.69
N LYS A 209 -10.18 -7.98 6.76
CA LYS A 209 -9.48 -7.66 8.01
C LYS A 209 -9.91 -6.31 8.59
N SER A 210 -9.95 -5.24 7.78
CA SER A 210 -10.45 -3.94 8.26
C SER A 210 -11.94 -3.96 8.59
N THR A 211 -12.74 -4.75 7.86
CA THR A 211 -14.18 -4.95 8.16
C THR A 211 -14.39 -5.61 9.53
N GLN A 212 -13.53 -6.57 9.91
CA GLN A 212 -13.55 -7.14 11.26
C GLN A 212 -13.32 -6.05 12.31
N TYR A 213 -12.30 -5.20 12.13
CA TYR A 213 -12.01 -4.10 13.06
C TYR A 213 -13.13 -3.07 13.16
N ILE A 214 -13.83 -2.78 12.05
CA ILE A 214 -15.02 -1.91 12.06
C ILE A 214 -16.13 -2.50 12.92
N ARG A 215 -16.41 -3.80 12.79
CA ARG A 215 -17.44 -4.47 13.58
C ARG A 215 -17.09 -4.50 15.06
N ASP A 216 -15.81 -4.69 15.38
CA ASP A 216 -15.33 -4.60 16.75
C ASP A 216 -15.50 -3.18 17.32
N ALA A 217 -15.25 -2.13 16.51
CA ALA A 217 -15.46 -0.74 16.89
C ALA A 217 -16.95 -0.41 17.12
N ILE A 218 -17.84 -0.88 16.24
CA ILE A 218 -19.30 -0.73 16.39
C ILE A 218 -19.80 -1.45 17.65
N LYS A 219 -19.28 -2.65 17.93
CA LYS A 219 -19.60 -3.38 19.16
C LYS A 219 -19.19 -2.57 20.40
N ARG A 220 -17.95 -2.07 20.42
CA ARG A 220 -17.45 -1.22 21.51
C ARG A 220 -18.26 0.06 21.69
N SER A 221 -18.70 0.71 20.61
CA SER A 221 -19.52 1.93 20.74
C SER A 221 -20.81 1.65 21.51
N ARG A 222 -21.47 0.51 21.22
CA ARG A 222 -22.69 0.09 21.92
C ARG A 222 -22.43 -0.23 23.39
N GLU A 223 -21.33 -0.92 23.68
CA GLU A 223 -20.91 -1.25 25.06
C GLU A 223 -20.61 0.01 25.89
N LEU A 224 -20.11 1.07 25.25
CA LEU A 224 -19.87 2.38 25.86
C LEU A 224 -21.14 3.25 25.95
N GLY A 225 -22.30 2.75 25.51
CA GLY A 225 -23.59 3.44 25.62
C GLY A 225 -23.89 4.46 24.51
N TYR A 226 -23.15 4.44 23.39
CA TYR A 226 -23.47 5.29 22.24
C TYR A 226 -24.74 4.81 21.54
N GLU A 227 -25.58 5.76 21.13
CA GLU A 227 -26.87 5.51 20.45
C GLU A 227 -26.67 5.28 18.94
N ASP A 228 -25.65 5.92 18.35
CA ASP A 228 -25.38 5.87 16.91
C ASP A 228 -23.87 5.85 16.62
N TYR A 229 -23.49 5.58 15.37
CA TYR A 229 -22.13 5.73 14.87
C TYR A 229 -22.09 6.27 13.44
N ILE A 230 -20.94 6.80 13.04
CA ILE A 230 -20.61 7.10 11.64
C ILE A 230 -19.26 6.48 11.28
N ILE A 231 -19.13 6.05 10.02
CA ILE A 231 -17.89 5.54 9.45
C ILE A 231 -17.44 6.53 8.38
N VAL A 232 -16.24 7.05 8.47
CA VAL A 232 -15.72 8.07 7.55
C VAL A 232 -14.53 7.51 6.79
N ASP A 233 -14.63 7.49 5.47
CA ASP A 233 -13.52 7.23 4.55
C ASP A 233 -13.33 8.45 3.64
N ARG A 234 -12.28 9.24 3.92
CA ARG A 234 -11.98 10.45 3.14
C ARG A 234 -11.26 10.16 1.83
N CYS A 235 -10.86 8.92 1.58
CA CYS A 235 -10.09 8.49 0.41
C CYS A 235 -10.59 7.13 -0.13
N ALA A 236 -11.91 6.96 -0.19
CA ALA A 236 -12.59 5.73 -0.56
C ALA A 236 -12.26 5.24 -1.97
N GLY A 237 -11.86 6.14 -2.87
CA GLY A 237 -11.66 5.83 -4.28
C GLY A 237 -12.94 5.28 -4.89
N THR A 238 -12.92 4.03 -5.35
CA THR A 238 -14.10 3.32 -5.86
C THR A 238 -14.93 2.63 -4.76
N GLY A 239 -14.58 2.79 -3.49
CA GLY A 239 -15.33 2.27 -2.33
C GLY A 239 -15.03 0.81 -2.03
N ASN A 240 -13.76 0.43 -2.14
CA ASN A 240 -13.34 -0.95 -2.02
C ASN A 240 -13.19 -1.40 -0.55
N LEU A 241 -13.00 -0.47 0.40
CA LEU A 241 -12.98 -0.79 1.84
C LEU A 241 -14.40 -1.15 2.36
N GLU A 242 -15.43 -0.67 1.68
CA GLU A 242 -16.85 -0.82 2.03
C GLU A 242 -17.46 -2.13 1.54
N LYS A 243 -16.73 -2.87 0.70
CA LYS A 243 -17.24 -4.05 -0.05
C LYS A 243 -17.89 -5.13 0.83
N PHE A 244 -17.44 -5.27 2.08
CA PHE A 244 -17.94 -6.31 3.00
C PHE A 244 -18.73 -5.76 4.19
N LEU A 245 -19.03 -4.46 4.20
CA LEU A 245 -19.97 -3.88 5.16
C LEU A 245 -21.39 -4.41 4.87
N ARG A 246 -22.30 -4.36 5.82
CA ARG A 246 -23.72 -4.68 5.58
C ARG A 246 -24.52 -3.41 5.30
N GLU A 247 -25.76 -3.51 4.80
CA GLU A 247 -26.63 -2.33 4.61
C GLU A 247 -26.85 -1.52 5.89
N ASP A 248 -27.01 -2.20 7.04
CA ASP A 248 -27.11 -1.54 8.34
C ASP A 248 -25.82 -0.83 8.76
N GLU A 249 -24.68 -1.19 8.18
CA GLU A 249 -23.37 -0.54 8.41
C GLU A 249 -23.14 0.58 7.39
N LEU A 250 -23.42 0.32 6.11
CA LEU A 250 -23.25 1.24 4.98
C LEU A 250 -24.02 2.54 5.16
N LYS A 251 -25.25 2.49 5.68
CA LYS A 251 -26.07 3.70 5.91
C LYS A 251 -25.43 4.71 6.89
N HIS A 252 -24.36 4.33 7.59
CA HIS A 252 -23.57 5.19 8.48
C HIS A 252 -22.27 5.67 7.82
N CYS A 253 -21.94 5.22 6.60
CA CYS A 253 -20.73 5.57 5.88
C CYS A 253 -20.81 6.94 5.20
N ILE A 254 -19.73 7.71 5.32
CA ILE A 254 -19.47 8.95 4.61
C ILE A 254 -18.21 8.71 3.77
N LEU A 255 -18.39 8.69 2.45
CA LEU A 255 -17.34 8.32 1.51
C LEU A 255 -16.90 9.52 0.69
N ASN A 256 -15.61 9.62 0.38
CA ASN A 256 -15.08 10.70 -0.45
C ASN A 256 -14.02 10.19 -1.43
N THR A 257 -14.04 10.75 -2.64
CA THR A 257 -12.91 10.68 -3.57
C THR A 257 -12.80 12.00 -4.33
N PHE A 258 -11.58 12.31 -4.76
CA PHE A 258 -11.27 13.52 -5.52
C PHE A 258 -11.18 13.27 -7.03
N ASP A 259 -11.12 12.02 -7.48
CA ASP A 259 -11.08 11.64 -8.90
C ASP A 259 -12.49 11.33 -9.41
N TYR A 260 -12.88 11.96 -10.52
CA TYR A 260 -14.23 11.81 -11.05
C TYR A 260 -14.55 10.38 -11.54
N THR A 261 -13.61 9.66 -12.16
CA THR A 261 -13.87 8.28 -12.61
C THR A 261 -14.07 7.33 -11.42
N GLU A 262 -13.32 7.55 -10.35
CA GLU A 262 -13.55 6.83 -9.09
C GLU A 262 -14.90 7.20 -8.48
N TRP A 263 -15.24 8.49 -8.49
CA TRP A 263 -16.51 9.01 -7.95
C TRP A 263 -17.72 8.43 -8.68
N THR A 264 -17.71 8.31 -10.01
CA THR A 264 -18.84 7.70 -10.73
C THR A 264 -19.01 6.24 -10.34
N THR A 265 -17.92 5.48 -10.24
CA THR A 265 -17.98 4.09 -9.78
C THR A 265 -18.53 4.03 -8.35
N LEU A 266 -18.01 4.87 -7.45
CA LEU A 266 -18.45 4.96 -6.06
C LEU A 266 -19.96 5.28 -5.94
N LYS A 267 -20.45 6.26 -6.70
CA LYS A 267 -21.89 6.59 -6.78
C LYS A 267 -22.72 5.43 -7.32
N GLY A 268 -22.26 4.78 -8.40
CA GLY A 268 -22.94 3.61 -8.97
C GLY A 268 -23.13 2.47 -7.96
N LEU A 269 -22.12 2.25 -7.12
CA LEU A 269 -22.13 1.16 -6.14
C LEU A 269 -22.92 1.49 -4.87
N TYR A 270 -22.86 2.73 -4.39
CA TYR A 270 -23.23 3.08 -3.02
C TYR A 270 -24.24 4.23 -2.88
N GLU A 271 -24.62 4.92 -3.95
CA GLU A 271 -25.61 5.99 -3.88
C GLU A 271 -26.96 5.49 -3.34
N GLY A 272 -27.49 6.20 -2.34
CA GLY A 272 -28.73 5.82 -1.64
C GLY A 272 -28.57 4.63 -0.67
N ARG A 273 -27.36 4.07 -0.54
CA ARG A 273 -27.03 3.01 0.42
C ARG A 273 -26.14 3.51 1.55
N VAL A 274 -25.34 4.55 1.27
CA VAL A 274 -24.49 5.22 2.27
C VAL A 274 -25.07 6.55 2.73
N LYS A 275 -24.60 7.05 3.88
CA LYS A 275 -25.08 8.31 4.48
C LYS A 275 -24.82 9.50 3.55
N LEU A 276 -23.61 9.56 2.99
CA LEU A 276 -23.18 10.64 2.10
C LEU A 276 -22.00 10.20 1.23
N ILE A 277 -22.02 10.63 -0.03
CA ILE A 277 -20.84 10.62 -0.91
C ILE A 277 -20.43 12.07 -1.13
N ILE A 278 -19.16 12.39 -0.92
CA ILE A 278 -18.57 13.71 -1.09
C ILE A 278 -17.68 13.69 -2.34
N PRO A 279 -17.80 14.70 -3.23
CA PRO A 279 -18.89 15.67 -3.27
C PRO A 279 -20.25 15.02 -3.61
N PRO A 280 -21.38 15.65 -3.23
CA PRO A 280 -22.71 15.10 -3.52
C PRO A 280 -23.05 15.14 -5.02
N THR A 281 -22.55 16.15 -5.73
CA THR A 281 -22.76 16.40 -7.16
C THR A 281 -21.41 16.54 -7.88
N ASN A 282 -21.42 16.31 -9.19
CA ASN A 282 -20.26 16.51 -10.06
C ASN A 282 -20.10 17.97 -10.52
N GLU A 283 -20.89 18.92 -9.97
CA GLU A 283 -21.10 20.28 -10.52
C GLU A 283 -19.86 21.17 -10.59
N TYR A 284 -18.72 20.70 -10.08
CA TYR A 284 -17.45 21.40 -10.16
C TYR A 284 -16.29 20.45 -10.41
N ARG A 285 -16.34 19.72 -11.53
CA ARG A 285 -15.19 18.97 -12.06
C ARG A 285 -14.24 19.90 -12.82
N THR A 286 -12.94 19.71 -12.64
CA THR A 286 -11.92 20.37 -13.48
C THR A 286 -11.82 19.67 -14.85
N GLU A 287 -11.16 20.33 -15.81
CA GLU A 287 -10.80 19.71 -17.10
C GLU A 287 -9.95 18.44 -16.93
N SER A 288 -9.11 18.42 -15.88
CA SER A 288 -8.29 17.26 -15.51
C SER A 288 -9.06 16.15 -14.79
N GLY A 289 -10.34 16.34 -14.46
CA GLY A 289 -11.17 15.32 -13.83
C GLY A 289 -11.19 15.30 -12.31
N LEU A 290 -10.66 16.34 -11.68
CA LEU A 290 -10.62 16.45 -10.23
C LEU A 290 -11.88 17.18 -9.75
N LEU A 291 -12.36 16.81 -8.57
CA LEU A 291 -13.56 17.37 -7.98
C LEU A 291 -13.20 18.47 -6.97
N LYS A 292 -13.73 19.71 -7.13
CA LYS A 292 -13.35 20.87 -6.29
C LYS A 292 -13.58 20.68 -4.78
N ASN A 293 -14.54 19.85 -4.39
CA ASN A 293 -14.82 19.50 -2.99
C ASN A 293 -14.42 18.05 -2.64
N GLY A 294 -13.69 17.36 -3.53
CA GLY A 294 -13.28 15.97 -3.30
C GLY A 294 -11.89 15.84 -2.67
N ASP A 295 -11.06 16.87 -2.70
CA ASP A 295 -9.72 16.82 -2.09
C ASP A 295 -9.82 16.90 -0.56
N ALA A 296 -9.65 15.77 0.11
CA ALA A 296 -9.72 15.66 1.58
C ALA A 296 -8.73 16.58 2.33
N LEU A 297 -7.68 17.06 1.65
CA LEU A 297 -6.65 17.94 2.21
C LEU A 297 -6.88 19.43 1.86
N SER A 298 -7.96 19.78 1.16
CA SER A 298 -8.31 21.16 0.84
C SER A 298 -9.14 21.84 1.93
N GLU A 299 -9.16 23.17 1.94
CA GLU A 299 -9.97 23.93 2.88
C GLU A 299 -11.46 23.73 2.61
N GLU A 300 -11.84 23.68 1.34
CA GLU A 300 -13.21 23.54 0.86
C GLU A 300 -13.84 22.24 1.33
N PHE A 301 -13.15 21.10 1.16
CA PHE A 301 -13.62 19.81 1.68
C PHE A 301 -13.80 19.87 3.19
N ASN A 302 -12.78 20.34 3.92
CA ASN A 302 -12.80 20.34 5.38
C ASN A 302 -13.92 21.24 5.93
N LYS A 303 -14.16 22.42 5.34
CA LYS A 303 -15.31 23.25 5.68
C LYS A 303 -16.64 22.56 5.37
N TYR A 304 -16.75 21.93 4.20
CA TYR A 304 -17.96 21.27 3.77
C TYR A 304 -18.34 20.11 4.69
N ILE A 305 -17.44 19.17 4.95
CA ILE A 305 -17.74 18.00 5.79
C ILE A 305 -18.02 18.40 7.24
N GLN A 306 -17.36 19.43 7.77
CA GLN A 306 -17.66 19.97 9.09
C GLN A 306 -19.10 20.49 9.14
N GLN A 307 -19.49 21.34 8.18
CA GLN A 307 -20.83 21.89 8.10
C GLN A 307 -21.90 20.83 7.86
N GLN A 308 -21.65 19.86 7.00
CA GLN A 308 -22.67 18.88 6.61
C GLN A 308 -22.84 17.74 7.60
N ILE A 309 -21.78 17.38 8.33
CA ILE A 309 -21.76 16.21 9.22
C ILE A 309 -21.40 16.63 10.64
N PHE A 310 -20.15 17.02 10.88
CA PHE A 310 -19.59 17.05 12.24
C PHE A 310 -20.20 18.13 13.14
N ASN A 311 -20.65 19.26 12.58
CA ASN A 311 -21.36 20.31 13.32
C ASN A 311 -22.82 19.93 13.65
N LYS A 312 -23.35 18.87 13.05
CA LYS A 312 -24.76 18.45 13.20
C LYS A 312 -24.94 17.20 14.07
N ILE A 313 -23.86 16.47 14.37
CA ILE A 313 -23.92 15.27 15.21
C ILE A 313 -23.72 15.61 16.68
N ASP A 314 -24.43 14.90 17.56
CA ASP A 314 -24.16 14.94 19.00
C ASP A 314 -23.03 13.96 19.33
N ARG A 315 -21.83 14.49 19.61
CA ARG A 315 -20.65 13.67 19.93
C ARG A 315 -20.76 12.88 21.23
N THR A 316 -21.75 13.17 22.09
CA THR A 316 -22.02 12.37 23.30
C THR A 316 -22.85 11.12 22.99
N LYS A 317 -23.58 11.12 21.87
CA LYS A 317 -24.46 10.02 21.42
C LYS A 317 -23.96 9.28 20.19
N THR A 318 -23.15 9.94 19.35
CA THR A 318 -22.63 9.40 18.09
C THR A 318 -21.14 9.09 18.17
N TYR A 319 -20.80 7.83 17.93
CA TYR A 319 -19.43 7.34 17.85
C TYR A 319 -18.84 7.56 16.45
N VAL A 320 -17.62 8.08 16.35
CA VAL A 320 -16.98 8.37 15.05
C VAL A 320 -15.84 7.39 14.78
N ILE A 321 -15.95 6.64 13.68
CA ILE A 321 -14.94 5.68 13.24
C ILE A 321 -14.37 6.15 11.91
N PHE A 322 -13.04 6.22 11.80
CA PHE A 322 -12.38 6.47 10.52
C PHE A 322 -11.86 5.15 9.95
N LEU A 323 -12.01 4.97 8.63
CA LEU A 323 -11.51 3.82 7.88
C LEU A 323 -10.81 4.35 6.63
N GLU A 324 -9.48 4.26 6.56
CA GLU A 324 -8.75 4.89 5.46
C GLU A 324 -7.56 4.07 4.95
N ASN A 325 -7.36 4.13 3.64
CA ASN A 325 -6.13 3.71 2.95
C ASN A 325 -5.57 4.89 2.14
N PRO A 326 -4.99 5.91 2.79
CA PRO A 326 -4.57 7.14 2.12
C PRO A 326 -3.43 6.93 1.12
N PRO A 327 -3.26 7.83 0.13
CA PRO A 327 -2.10 7.83 -0.76
C PRO A 327 -0.76 7.81 -0.01
N PHE A 328 0.16 6.94 -0.46
CA PHE A 328 1.50 6.81 0.11
C PHE A 328 2.62 7.42 -0.75
N ARG A 329 2.29 8.08 -1.87
CA ARG A 329 3.32 8.66 -2.74
C ARG A 329 3.85 9.96 -2.15
N ASP A 330 5.17 10.08 -2.09
CA ASP A 330 5.84 11.33 -1.74
C ASP A 330 5.63 12.35 -2.87
N GLU A 331 5.07 13.53 -2.56
CA GLU A 331 4.88 14.66 -3.51
C GLU A 331 6.22 15.11 -4.14
N THR A 332 7.35 14.80 -3.51
CA THR A 332 8.70 15.11 -4.00
C THR A 332 9.16 14.26 -5.19
N SER A 333 8.56 13.09 -5.42
CA SER A 333 8.95 12.21 -6.54
C SER A 333 8.48 12.69 -7.91
N THR A 334 7.42 13.51 -7.95
CA THR A 334 6.86 14.14 -9.16
C THR A 334 7.63 15.38 -9.64
N LEU A 335 8.54 15.93 -8.83
CA LEU A 335 9.36 17.09 -9.24
C LEU A 335 10.53 16.72 -10.17
N THR A 336 10.76 15.43 -10.43
CA THR A 336 11.71 14.97 -11.44
C THR A 336 10.98 14.54 -12.72
N LYS A 337 10.94 15.48 -13.66
CA LYS A 337 10.65 15.41 -15.11
C LYS A 337 9.31 16.07 -15.51
N LYS A 338 9.44 17.34 -15.92
CA LYS A 338 8.70 18.09 -16.96
C LYS A 338 7.84 19.32 -16.63
N ASP A 339 7.62 19.73 -15.39
CA ASP A 339 6.93 21.02 -15.16
C ASP A 339 7.58 21.88 -14.07
N LYS A 340 8.56 22.71 -14.47
CA LYS A 340 9.13 23.78 -13.63
C LYS A 340 8.13 24.92 -13.34
N ASN A 341 6.94 24.90 -13.95
CA ASN A 341 5.90 25.93 -13.80
C ASN A 341 4.61 25.43 -13.12
N SER A 342 4.58 24.22 -12.57
CA SER A 342 3.46 23.82 -11.71
C SER A 342 3.58 24.57 -10.37
N LYS A 343 2.64 25.48 -10.10
CA LYS A 343 2.54 26.17 -8.81
C LYS A 343 2.59 25.11 -7.71
N LYS A 344 3.49 25.28 -6.73
CA LYS A 344 3.47 24.53 -5.47
C LYS A 344 2.04 24.59 -4.90
N THR A 345 1.27 23.52 -5.03
CA THR A 345 -0.01 23.35 -4.34
C THR A 345 0.32 23.13 -2.86
N PHE A 346 0.59 24.23 -2.16
CA PHE A 346 0.68 24.22 -0.71
C PHE A 346 -0.72 23.98 -0.16
N ASN A 347 -0.98 22.72 0.19
CA ASN A 347 -2.26 22.24 0.72
C ASN A 347 -2.56 22.86 2.08
N TYR A 348 -3.79 23.34 2.27
CA TYR A 348 -4.37 23.85 3.52
C TYR A 348 -3.93 23.08 4.79
N ILE A 349 -3.94 21.75 4.75
CA ILE A 349 -3.49 20.91 5.87
C ILE A 349 -2.00 21.10 6.19
N SER A 350 -1.14 21.25 5.19
CA SER A 350 0.29 21.51 5.40
C SER A 350 0.52 22.82 6.17
N ASP A 351 -0.28 23.86 5.88
CA ASP A 351 -0.19 25.15 6.55
C ASP A 351 -0.65 25.08 8.00
N LEU A 352 -1.65 24.24 8.29
CA LEU A 352 -2.06 23.93 9.67
C LEU A 352 -0.98 23.13 10.41
N MET A 353 -0.42 22.10 9.76
CA MET A 353 0.66 21.29 10.33
C MET A 353 1.92 22.12 10.63
N ASN A 354 2.24 23.14 9.81
CA ASN A 354 3.38 24.04 10.06
C ASN A 354 3.24 24.84 11.36
N LYS A 355 2.02 25.00 11.87
CA LYS A 355 1.74 25.70 13.14
C LYS A 355 1.84 24.75 14.34
N ASP A 356 1.88 23.44 14.12
CA ASP A 356 2.01 22.44 15.19
C ASP A 356 3.50 22.26 15.58
N PRO A 357 3.90 22.62 16.81
CA PRO A 357 5.30 22.53 17.26
C PRO A 357 5.83 21.09 17.32
N LYS A 358 4.95 20.08 17.33
CA LYS A 358 5.33 18.66 17.30
C LYS A 358 5.78 18.21 15.91
N ILE A 359 5.41 18.93 14.85
CA ILE A 359 5.74 18.58 13.47
C ILE A 359 7.05 19.25 13.06
N LYS A 360 8.08 18.45 12.73
CA LYS A 360 9.39 18.94 12.31
C LYS A 360 9.83 18.31 10.98
N GLY A 361 10.58 19.08 10.19
CA GLY A 361 11.25 18.60 8.99
C GLY A 361 10.32 18.19 7.85
N ALA A 362 10.70 17.13 7.13
CA ALA A 362 10.07 16.70 5.88
C ALA A 362 8.78 15.87 6.06
N ILE A 363 8.40 15.54 7.30
CA ILE A 363 7.22 14.72 7.65
C ILE A 363 5.94 15.27 7.02
N LYS A 364 5.82 16.60 6.97
CA LYS A 364 4.67 17.32 6.39
C LYS A 364 4.50 17.16 4.87
N ASN A 365 5.51 16.65 4.15
CA ASN A 365 5.43 16.44 2.71
C ASN A 365 4.85 15.05 2.37
N GLU A 366 4.69 14.16 3.36
CA GLU A 366 4.13 12.83 3.15
C GLU A 366 2.60 12.89 3.20
N LEU A 367 1.92 12.52 2.10
CA LEU A 367 0.46 12.57 1.98
C LEU A 367 -0.26 11.81 3.10
N SER A 368 0.16 10.57 3.37
CA SER A 368 -0.44 9.76 4.45
C SER A 368 -0.34 10.44 5.84
N ILE A 369 0.73 11.18 6.12
CA ILE A 369 0.88 11.93 7.36
C ILE A 369 -0.12 13.09 7.42
N LYS A 370 -0.39 13.78 6.31
CA LYS A 370 -1.41 14.84 6.25
C LYS A 370 -2.82 14.29 6.56
N PHE A 371 -3.15 13.10 6.03
CA PHE A 371 -4.42 12.42 6.36
C PHE A 371 -4.50 12.05 7.85
N ILE A 372 -3.44 11.45 8.40
CA ILE A 372 -3.41 11.02 9.80
C ILE A 372 -3.50 12.22 10.74
N TRP A 373 -2.70 13.26 10.50
CA TRP A 373 -2.70 14.46 11.32
C TRP A 373 -4.07 15.15 11.29
N SER A 374 -4.66 15.31 10.11
CA SER A 374 -5.98 15.97 9.99
C SER A 374 -7.10 15.14 10.62
N ALA A 375 -7.06 13.80 10.55
CA ALA A 375 -8.02 12.94 11.26
C ALA A 375 -8.04 13.27 12.76
N TRP A 376 -6.88 13.20 13.43
CA TRP A 376 -6.80 13.41 14.87
C TRP A 376 -7.03 14.86 15.30
N ASN A 377 -6.54 15.85 14.53
CA ASN A 377 -6.57 17.25 14.95
C ASN A 377 -7.84 18.01 14.53
N LEU A 378 -8.48 17.63 13.41
CA LEU A 378 -9.66 18.34 12.91
C LEU A 378 -10.96 17.59 13.19
N PHE A 379 -10.93 16.26 13.22
CA PHE A 379 -12.14 15.43 13.33
C PHE A 379 -12.24 14.68 14.65
N ASN A 380 -11.10 14.43 15.30
CA ASN A 380 -10.99 13.78 16.60
C ASN A 380 -11.88 12.51 16.68
N PRO A 381 -11.64 11.50 15.82
CA PRO A 381 -12.46 10.30 15.78
C PRO A 381 -12.37 9.55 17.11
N ASN A 382 -13.36 8.72 17.45
CA ASN A 382 -13.27 7.82 18.60
C ASN A 382 -12.35 6.63 18.28
N GLU A 383 -12.39 6.14 17.03
CA GLU A 383 -11.47 5.12 16.53
C GLU A 383 -11.00 5.42 15.11
N TYR A 384 -9.81 4.93 14.78
CA TYR A 384 -9.22 5.08 13.45
C TYR A 384 -8.55 3.79 12.99
N ILE A 385 -9.14 3.17 11.97
CA ILE A 385 -8.64 1.98 11.29
C ILE A 385 -7.90 2.44 10.03
N LEU A 386 -6.59 2.22 10.01
CA LEU A 386 -5.70 2.90 9.08
C LEU A 386 -4.75 1.91 8.42
N PHE A 387 -4.74 1.89 7.09
CA PHE A 387 -3.64 1.33 6.29
C PHE A 387 -2.59 2.41 6.07
N SER A 388 -1.37 2.26 6.61
CA SER A 388 -0.32 3.26 6.39
C SER A 388 1.09 2.75 6.69
N PRO A 389 2.15 3.19 5.97
CA PRO A 389 3.53 2.97 6.38
C PRO A 389 3.74 3.38 7.84
N ILE A 390 4.28 2.48 8.65
CA ILE A 390 4.27 2.63 10.12
C ILE A 390 5.12 3.78 10.68
N LYS A 391 5.83 4.52 9.82
CA LYS A 391 6.70 5.66 10.20
C LYS A 391 5.99 6.69 11.07
N TYR A 392 4.70 6.95 10.83
CA TYR A 392 3.92 7.94 11.60
C TYR A 392 3.97 7.68 13.10
N TRP A 393 3.92 6.41 13.52
CA TRP A 393 3.99 6.01 14.92
C TRP A 393 5.41 5.58 15.31
N LYS A 394 6.08 4.79 14.46
CA LYS A 394 7.35 4.13 14.78
C LYS A 394 8.51 5.12 14.93
N THR A 395 8.62 6.12 14.06
CA THR A 395 9.77 7.04 14.01
C THR A 395 9.39 8.51 14.16
N TYR A 396 8.18 8.88 13.74
CA TYR A 396 7.74 10.28 13.78
C TYR A 396 7.01 10.61 15.08
N HIS A 397 6.54 9.61 15.82
CA HIS A 397 5.76 9.79 17.05
C HIS A 397 4.61 10.79 16.87
N LEU A 398 3.97 10.77 15.69
CA LEU A 398 2.90 11.68 15.32
C LEU A 398 1.68 11.50 16.23
N ILE A 399 1.47 10.28 16.70
CA ILE A 399 0.35 9.89 17.56
C ILE A 399 0.84 8.99 18.69
N ASP A 400 0.23 9.17 19.86
CA ASP A 400 0.40 8.31 21.04
C ASP A 400 -0.98 7.84 21.51
N LYS A 401 -1.63 7.08 20.63
CA LYS A 401 -2.98 6.56 20.83
C LYS A 401 -2.94 5.09 21.22
N LYS A 402 -3.92 4.63 21.99
CA LYS A 402 -4.03 3.22 22.41
C LYS A 402 -4.30 2.33 21.20
N TYR A 403 -3.48 1.30 21.08
CA TYR A 403 -3.62 0.26 20.06
C TYR A 403 -4.67 -0.75 20.46
N TYR A 404 -5.54 -1.13 19.52
CA TYR A 404 -6.51 -2.21 19.70
C TYR A 404 -6.12 -3.49 18.97
N ALA A 405 -5.88 -3.39 17.67
CA ALA A 405 -5.60 -4.53 16.81
C ALA A 405 -4.82 -4.11 15.57
N GLY A 406 -4.17 -5.06 14.90
CA GLY A 406 -3.43 -4.77 13.69
C GLY A 406 -2.87 -6.01 13.01
N TYR A 407 -2.64 -5.87 11.71
CA TYR A 407 -2.11 -6.91 10.82
C TYR A 407 -1.15 -6.29 9.81
N ILE A 408 -0.03 -6.96 9.51
CA ILE A 408 0.93 -6.51 8.49
C ILE A 408 0.54 -7.13 7.15
N THR A 409 0.10 -6.31 6.19
CA THR A 409 -0.23 -6.74 4.83
C THR A 409 1.01 -6.71 3.93
N ASN A 410 0.96 -7.41 2.79
CA ASN A 410 2.02 -7.34 1.77
C ASN A 410 1.65 -6.38 0.65
N LYS A 411 2.44 -5.31 0.44
CA LYS A 411 2.28 -4.35 -0.66
C LYS A 411 2.26 -4.98 -2.04
N LYS A 412 2.90 -6.13 -2.24
CA LYS A 412 2.87 -6.82 -3.54
C LYS A 412 1.46 -7.21 -3.97
N ASP A 413 0.59 -7.53 -3.01
CA ASP A 413 -0.80 -7.89 -3.29
C ASP A 413 -1.62 -6.67 -3.76
N TYR A 414 -1.13 -5.44 -3.47
CA TYR A 414 -1.65 -4.16 -3.96
C TYR A 414 -1.01 -3.79 -5.32
N ASN A 415 -0.60 -4.79 -6.11
CA ASN A 415 0.08 -4.65 -7.40
C ASN A 415 1.40 -3.87 -7.37
N ALA A 416 2.11 -3.82 -6.23
CA ALA A 416 3.44 -3.25 -6.17
C ALA A 416 4.51 -4.20 -6.77
N ASN A 417 5.55 -3.63 -7.39
CA ASN A 417 6.64 -4.40 -8.01
C ASN A 417 7.56 -5.12 -7.01
N TYR A 418 7.36 -4.91 -5.70
CA TYR A 418 8.21 -5.47 -4.66
C TYR A 418 7.39 -5.81 -3.42
N ASP A 419 7.89 -6.79 -2.69
CA ASP A 419 7.37 -7.24 -1.42
C ASP A 419 7.76 -6.25 -0.31
N ALA A 420 6.79 -5.72 0.43
CA ALA A 420 7.04 -4.89 1.61
C ALA A 420 5.81 -4.86 2.53
N GLY A 421 6.04 -4.69 3.84
CA GLY A 421 4.97 -4.57 4.81
C GLY A 421 4.18 -3.26 4.68
N LEU A 422 2.86 -3.35 4.89
CA LEU A 422 1.95 -2.23 5.07
C LEU A 422 0.96 -2.58 6.19
N PRO A 423 1.11 -2.04 7.40
CA PRO A 423 0.19 -2.36 8.48
C PRO A 423 -1.19 -1.75 8.27
N VAL A 424 -2.23 -2.52 8.60
CA VAL A 424 -3.55 -2.02 8.97
C VAL A 424 -3.67 -2.06 10.49
N ILE A 425 -3.95 -0.93 11.11
CA ILE A 425 -3.99 -0.79 12.57
C ILE A 425 -5.28 -0.07 12.99
N ALA A 426 -5.94 -0.60 14.01
CA ALA A 426 -7.06 0.02 14.70
C ALA A 426 -6.55 0.74 15.97
N TRP A 427 -6.78 2.05 16.02
CA TRP A 427 -6.42 2.93 17.13
C TRP A 427 -7.67 3.46 17.83
N SER A 428 -7.67 3.50 19.16
CA SER A 428 -8.63 4.29 19.96
C SER A 428 -8.12 5.70 20.21
N ASN A 429 -9.04 6.63 20.38
CA ASN A 429 -8.76 7.96 20.89
C ASN A 429 -8.55 8.02 22.41
N GLU A 430 -7.75 7.11 22.93
CA GLU A 430 -7.25 7.14 24.30
C GLU A 430 -5.75 7.40 24.19
N ASP A 431 -5.25 8.43 24.87
CA ASP A 431 -3.82 8.68 24.91
C ASP A 431 -3.13 7.56 25.67
N TYR A 432 -2.20 6.87 25.00
CA TYR A 432 -1.46 5.77 25.58
C TYR A 432 -0.12 5.64 24.89
N ASN A 433 0.95 5.87 25.65
CA ASN A 433 2.29 5.71 25.16
C ASN A 433 2.71 4.24 25.27
N GLN A 434 3.00 3.64 24.12
CA GLN A 434 3.43 2.25 24.01
C GLN A 434 4.65 2.15 23.10
N ASP A 435 5.59 1.28 23.48
CA ASP A 435 6.86 1.08 22.77
C ASP A 435 6.81 -0.10 21.79
N ALA A 436 5.78 -0.93 21.88
CA ALA A 436 5.60 -2.08 21.01
C ALA A 436 4.13 -2.27 20.65
N LEU A 437 3.90 -2.65 19.38
CA LEU A 437 2.62 -3.14 18.88
C LEU A 437 2.76 -4.64 18.64
N PHE A 438 1.83 -5.42 19.19
CA PHE A 438 1.73 -6.86 18.98
C PHE A 438 0.60 -7.14 18.00
N LEU A 439 0.95 -7.21 16.73
CA LEU A 439 0.03 -7.49 15.62
C LEU A 439 -0.20 -8.99 15.49
N GLU A 440 -1.29 -9.38 14.86
CA GLU A 440 -1.66 -10.80 14.67
C GLU A 440 -0.55 -11.63 14.03
N ASN A 441 0.23 -11.04 13.13
CA ASN A 441 1.30 -11.70 12.37
C ASN A 441 2.68 -11.07 12.58
N GLY A 442 2.88 -10.27 13.63
CA GLY A 442 4.20 -9.68 13.87
C GLY A 442 4.26 -8.71 15.05
N LYS A 443 5.47 -8.21 15.33
CA LYS A 443 5.72 -7.21 16.36
C LYS A 443 6.42 -6.01 15.75
N ILE A 444 5.96 -4.81 16.08
CA ILE A 444 6.62 -3.55 15.65
C ILE A 444 6.99 -2.76 16.89
N ASN A 445 8.27 -2.45 17.05
CA ASN A 445 8.74 -1.58 18.14
C ASN A 445 8.95 -0.14 17.65
N LYS A 446 8.70 0.83 18.53
CA LYS A 446 9.01 2.25 18.34
C LYS A 446 10.52 2.46 18.32
N ILE A 447 10.96 3.52 17.63
CA ILE A 447 12.35 3.98 17.57
C ILE A 447 12.42 5.37 18.17
N HIS A 448 13.18 5.54 19.25
CA HIS A 448 13.31 6.82 19.95
C HIS A 448 14.56 7.60 19.52
N HIS A 449 15.61 6.90 19.13
CA HIS A 449 16.89 7.48 18.73
C HIS A 449 17.21 7.07 17.29
N SER A 450 17.45 8.07 16.44
CA SER A 450 17.93 7.82 15.09
C SER A 450 19.36 7.27 15.12
N ILE A 451 19.66 6.30 14.24
CA ILE A 451 21.02 5.78 14.06
C ILE A 451 22.05 6.90 13.77
N LYS A 452 21.62 8.00 13.14
CA LYS A 452 22.47 9.18 12.86
C LYS A 452 22.99 9.86 14.12
N THR A 453 22.35 9.66 15.27
CA THR A 453 22.80 10.23 16.55
C THR A 453 24.09 9.57 17.07
N LEU A 454 24.41 8.36 16.60
CA LEU A 454 25.60 7.59 16.99
C LEU A 454 26.84 7.90 16.13
N LEU A 455 26.67 8.70 15.07
CA LEU A 455 27.77 9.08 14.17
C LEU A 455 28.75 10.02 14.86
N ASP A 456 30.05 9.76 14.66
CA ASP A 456 31.09 10.69 15.05
C ASP A 456 31.05 11.94 14.18
N LYS A 457 30.90 13.11 14.82
CA LYS A 457 30.78 14.41 14.15
C LYS A 457 32.06 15.24 14.21
N ARG A 458 33.13 14.72 14.81
CA ARG A 458 34.41 15.43 14.90
C ARG A 458 34.97 15.64 13.50
N LYS A 459 35.34 16.89 13.19
CA LYS A 459 36.04 17.24 11.96
C LYS A 459 37.52 16.94 12.14
N ASN A 460 37.91 15.68 11.92
CA ASN A 460 39.31 15.27 11.97
C ASN A 460 39.91 15.35 10.56
N GLU A 461 41.02 16.06 10.40
CA GLU A 461 41.71 16.22 9.12
C GLU A 461 42.42 14.93 8.70
N ASN A 462 42.79 14.06 9.64
CA ASN A 462 43.51 12.79 9.41
C ASN A 462 42.57 11.62 9.08
N TYR A 463 41.53 11.84 8.28
CA TYR A 463 40.60 10.78 7.85
C TYR A 463 41.07 10.12 6.55
N PHE A 464 40.72 8.84 6.36
CA PHE A 464 41.05 8.09 5.15
C PHE A 464 39.83 7.47 4.46
N ALA A 465 38.65 7.57 5.07
CA ALA A 465 37.38 7.22 4.44
C ALA A 465 36.24 8.13 4.91
N LYS A 466 35.20 8.21 4.10
CA LYS A 466 33.94 8.91 4.32
C LYS A 466 32.82 7.88 4.36
N MET A 467 32.03 7.92 5.42
CA MET A 467 30.91 7.03 5.64
C MET A 467 29.60 7.81 5.62
N PHE A 468 28.66 7.38 4.78
CA PHE A 468 27.34 7.98 4.65
C PHE A 468 26.29 6.95 5.08
N ILE A 469 25.37 7.36 5.96
CA ILE A 469 24.28 6.51 6.45
C ILE A 469 22.98 7.32 6.45
N MET A 470 21.94 6.78 5.83
CA MET A 470 20.58 7.33 5.92
C MET A 470 19.80 6.67 7.06
N ALA A 471 19.08 7.48 7.85
CA ALA A 471 18.13 7.00 8.86
C ALA A 471 16.84 6.47 8.22
N GLY A 472 16.02 5.77 9.02
CA GLY A 472 14.72 5.25 8.58
C GLY A 472 14.86 3.85 7.98
N ASP A 473 14.32 3.65 6.77
CA ASP A 473 14.20 2.35 6.10
C ASP A 473 15.53 1.58 6.02
N ILE A 474 15.49 0.25 6.19
CA ILE A 474 16.67 -0.64 6.14
C ILE A 474 17.36 -0.73 4.77
N ARG A 475 16.73 -0.26 3.69
CA ARG A 475 17.34 -0.25 2.35
C ARG A 475 18.67 0.51 2.38
N PRO A 476 19.68 0.03 1.62
CA PRO A 476 21.01 0.66 1.55
C PRO A 476 21.04 1.94 0.69
N ILE A 477 19.89 2.57 0.43
CA ILE A 477 19.76 3.79 -0.37
C ILE A 477 20.48 4.94 0.36
N GLY A 478 21.25 5.73 -0.39
CA GLY A 478 22.03 6.86 0.14
C GLY A 478 23.08 6.48 1.19
N THR A 479 23.45 5.20 1.28
CA THR A 479 24.47 4.71 2.22
C THR A 479 25.74 4.30 1.46
N SER A 480 26.89 4.88 1.78
CA SER A 480 28.19 4.55 1.17
C SER A 480 29.34 4.53 2.17
N LEU A 481 30.44 3.89 1.76
CA LEU A 481 31.75 3.95 2.40
C LEU A 481 32.77 4.04 1.27
N ASP A 482 33.45 5.17 1.18
CA ASP A 482 34.41 5.50 0.10
C ASP A 482 35.43 6.51 0.59
N ASN A 483 36.49 6.77 -0.16
CA ASN A 483 37.53 7.75 0.19
C ASN A 483 37.39 9.09 -0.55
N GLY A 484 36.16 9.51 -0.88
CA GLY A 484 35.88 10.85 -1.40
C GLY A 484 35.60 10.95 -2.90
N LYS A 485 35.55 9.83 -3.63
CA LYS A 485 35.25 9.79 -5.07
C LYS A 485 33.76 9.99 -5.39
N GLN A 486 32.86 9.72 -4.44
CA GLN A 486 31.42 9.91 -4.64
C GLN A 486 30.97 11.28 -4.18
N ILE A 487 30.18 11.96 -5.01
CA ILE A 487 29.47 13.18 -4.65
C ILE A 487 28.12 12.78 -4.07
N ILE A 488 27.95 12.94 -2.76
CA ILE A 488 26.70 12.70 -2.05
C ILE A 488 26.33 13.98 -1.30
N ASN A 489 25.10 14.46 -1.51
CA ASN A 489 24.56 15.67 -0.87
C ASN A 489 24.09 15.39 0.57
N ASP A 490 24.99 14.93 1.43
CA ASP A 490 24.80 14.78 2.88
C ASP A 490 26.15 14.99 3.59
N THR A 491 26.16 15.18 4.91
CA THR A 491 27.40 15.29 5.69
C THR A 491 27.93 13.90 6.03
N PRO A 492 29.13 13.50 5.58
CA PRO A 492 29.71 12.20 5.94
C PRO A 492 30.20 12.18 7.38
N CYS A 493 30.22 10.98 7.97
CA CYS A 493 31.10 10.67 9.09
C CYS A 493 32.51 10.41 8.54
N LEU A 494 33.50 11.14 9.06
CA LEU A 494 34.90 10.97 8.67
C LEU A 494 35.54 9.83 9.47
N ILE A 495 36.09 8.84 8.78
CA ILE A 495 36.65 7.63 9.38
C ILE A 495 38.17 7.75 9.51
N ASN A 496 38.67 7.50 10.71
CA ASN A 496 40.09 7.53 11.09
C ASN A 496 40.43 6.36 12.03
N GLU A 497 41.70 6.24 12.43
CA GLU A 497 42.17 5.13 13.29
C GLU A 497 41.43 5.06 14.64
N GLU A 498 41.03 6.20 15.21
CA GLU A 498 40.40 6.27 16.53
C GLU A 498 38.94 5.80 16.53
N ASN A 499 38.19 6.08 15.45
CA ASN A 499 36.74 5.88 15.43
C ASN A 499 36.27 4.70 14.58
N ILE A 500 37.13 4.15 13.71
CA ILE A 500 36.75 3.13 12.72
C ILE A 500 36.05 1.92 13.34
N LEU A 501 36.56 1.38 14.45
CA LEU A 501 35.96 0.22 15.10
C LEU A 501 34.54 0.51 15.61
N PHE A 502 34.26 1.74 16.04
CA PHE A 502 32.96 2.13 16.56
C PHE A 502 31.98 2.60 15.47
N GLN A 503 32.47 3.10 14.34
CA GLN A 503 31.62 3.65 13.27
C GLN A 503 31.18 2.58 12.27
N LEU A 504 32.04 1.60 11.96
CA LEU A 504 31.71 0.54 11.00
C LEU A 504 30.48 -0.32 11.35
N PRO A 505 30.18 -0.66 12.63
CA PRO A 505 28.95 -1.38 12.97
C PRO A 505 27.67 -0.69 12.50
N LEU A 506 27.63 0.65 12.52
CA LEU A 506 26.49 1.42 12.02
C LEU A 506 26.33 1.25 10.51
N TRP A 507 27.44 1.22 9.77
CA TRP A 507 27.41 0.98 8.32
C TRP A 507 27.05 -0.46 7.97
N VAL A 508 27.53 -1.43 8.75
CA VAL A 508 27.15 -2.84 8.63
C VAL A 508 25.64 -3.03 8.82
N ALA A 509 25.02 -2.34 9.80
CA ALA A 509 23.57 -2.29 9.96
C ALA A 509 22.88 -1.67 8.73
N ALA A 510 23.47 -0.63 8.14
CA ALA A 510 22.96 -0.01 6.92
C ALA A 510 23.16 -0.85 5.63
N LYS A 511 23.80 -2.03 5.73
CA LYS A 511 23.94 -3.03 4.66
C LYS A 511 23.10 -4.27 4.87
N TYR A 512 22.09 -4.18 5.73
CA TYR A 512 21.13 -5.26 5.93
C TYR A 512 20.51 -5.71 4.60
N GLU A 513 20.80 -6.96 4.25
CA GLU A 513 20.09 -7.67 3.19
C GLU A 513 18.78 -8.20 3.79
N THR A 514 17.66 -7.72 3.24
CA THR A 514 16.34 -8.29 3.53
C THR A 514 16.35 -9.76 3.18
N ASN A 515 15.92 -10.59 4.12
CA ASN A 515 15.73 -12.00 3.82
C ASN A 515 14.50 -12.19 2.93
N LYS A 516 14.29 -13.43 2.47
CA LYS A 516 13.13 -13.87 1.68
C LYS A 516 11.75 -13.57 2.31
N ASP A 517 11.70 -13.00 3.52
CA ASP A 517 10.47 -12.51 4.13
C ASP A 517 10.03 -11.22 3.44
N ARG A 518 8.84 -11.31 2.86
CA ARG A 518 8.22 -10.31 2.01
C ARG A 518 7.75 -9.08 2.77
N LEU A 519 7.79 -9.10 4.11
CA LEU A 519 7.21 -8.04 4.95
C LEU A 519 8.23 -7.14 5.65
N GLU A 520 9.53 -7.49 5.68
CA GLU A 520 10.55 -6.75 6.43
C GLU A 520 10.69 -5.29 5.98
N LEU A 521 10.58 -5.03 4.66
CA LEU A 521 10.65 -3.69 4.09
C LEU A 521 9.50 -2.80 4.58
N ASN A 522 9.78 -1.52 4.83
CA ASN A 522 8.90 -0.55 5.48
C ASN A 522 8.51 -0.85 6.95
N ILE A 523 8.85 -2.01 7.50
CA ILE A 523 8.58 -2.38 8.91
C ILE A 523 9.85 -2.25 9.75
N LEU A 524 10.93 -2.91 9.33
CA LEU A 524 12.23 -2.79 9.96
C LEU A 524 12.88 -1.47 9.57
N MET A 525 13.50 -0.81 10.53
CA MET A 525 14.19 0.47 10.32
C MET A 525 15.51 0.50 11.08
N LYS A 526 16.46 1.29 10.58
CA LYS A 526 17.72 1.56 11.27
C LYS A 526 17.43 2.37 12.54
N SER A 527 17.99 1.95 13.65
CA SER A 527 17.73 2.52 14.98
C SER A 527 19.05 2.83 15.69
N GLY A 528 18.99 3.73 16.67
CA GLY A 528 20.07 4.05 17.60
C GLY A 528 19.66 3.82 19.07
N ASP A 529 18.56 3.11 19.31
CA ASP A 529 18.00 2.95 20.66
C ASP A 529 18.91 2.18 21.63
N GLY A 530 19.72 1.24 21.11
CA GLY A 530 20.74 0.54 21.91
C GLY A 530 21.96 1.40 22.25
N LYS A 531 22.01 2.65 21.76
CA LYS A 531 23.06 3.64 22.04
C LYS A 531 24.46 3.05 21.86
N ASP A 532 25.29 3.15 22.88
CA ASP A 532 26.69 2.72 22.89
C ASP A 532 26.89 1.26 23.34
N ALA A 533 25.81 0.48 23.53
CA ALA A 533 25.92 -0.89 24.02
C ALA A 533 26.86 -1.75 23.15
N TYR A 534 26.75 -1.62 21.83
CA TYR A 534 27.59 -2.37 20.89
C TYR A 534 29.09 -2.06 21.01
N LYS A 535 29.48 -0.88 21.52
CA LYS A 535 30.88 -0.47 21.65
C LYS A 535 31.65 -1.31 22.66
N LYS A 536 30.94 -2.03 23.55
CA LYS A 536 31.55 -2.91 24.57
C LYS A 536 31.88 -4.30 24.02
N ASP A 537 31.25 -4.73 22.93
CA ASP A 537 31.46 -6.05 22.34
C ASP A 537 32.63 -6.04 21.35
N LYS A 538 33.84 -6.20 21.89
CA LYS A 538 35.08 -6.26 21.09
C LYS A 538 35.02 -7.29 19.97
N LYS A 539 34.32 -8.42 20.18
CA LYS A 539 34.17 -9.47 19.16
C LYS A 539 33.33 -8.92 18.00
N PHE A 540 32.16 -8.34 18.28
CA PHE A 540 31.32 -7.74 17.26
C PHE A 540 32.03 -6.61 16.50
N LEU A 541 32.72 -5.69 17.21
CA LEU A 541 33.48 -4.61 16.57
C LEU A 541 34.54 -5.15 15.59
N LYS A 542 35.34 -6.14 16.01
CA LYS A 542 36.32 -6.82 15.16
C LYS A 542 35.65 -7.43 13.92
N LYS A 543 34.56 -8.16 14.12
CA LYS A 543 33.87 -8.84 13.02
C LYS A 543 33.28 -7.85 12.00
N CYS A 544 32.70 -6.73 12.47
CA CYS A 544 32.27 -5.63 11.61
C CYS A 544 33.43 -5.01 10.82
N PHE A 545 34.57 -4.80 11.48
CA PHE A 545 35.78 -4.25 10.86
C PHE A 545 36.30 -5.13 9.72
N ILE A 546 36.56 -6.41 9.98
CA ILE A 546 37.05 -7.37 8.98
C ILE A 546 36.08 -7.45 7.80
N TRP A 547 34.78 -7.62 8.07
CA TRP A 547 33.78 -7.69 7.00
C TRP A 547 33.75 -6.43 6.14
N SER A 548 33.84 -5.25 6.76
CA SER A 548 33.81 -3.97 6.04
C SER A 548 35.04 -3.75 5.17
N CYS A 549 36.22 -4.18 5.60
CA CYS A 549 37.44 -4.09 4.79
C CYS A 549 37.40 -5.00 3.56
N LEU A 550 36.75 -6.16 3.64
CA LEU A 550 36.80 -7.20 2.61
C LEU A 550 35.60 -7.20 1.65
N THR A 551 34.47 -6.63 2.05
CA THR A 551 33.24 -6.65 1.24
C THR A 551 33.30 -5.74 0.01
N ASN A 552 32.61 -6.12 -1.07
CA ASN A 552 32.51 -5.30 -2.28
C ASN A 552 31.59 -4.08 -2.11
N TYR A 553 30.92 -3.93 -0.96
CA TYR A 553 30.17 -2.72 -0.61
C TYR A 553 31.08 -1.55 -0.20
N ASN A 554 32.30 -1.83 0.25
CA ASN A 554 33.33 -0.84 0.48
C ASN A 554 33.85 -0.36 -0.88
N LYS A 555 33.72 0.95 -1.13
CA LYS A 555 34.06 1.59 -2.41
C LYS A 555 35.32 2.46 -2.31
N CYS A 556 36.11 2.35 -1.24
CA CYS A 556 37.44 2.94 -1.21
C CYS A 556 38.32 2.31 -2.31
N ILE A 557 39.09 3.14 -2.99
CA ILE A 557 39.96 2.72 -4.10
C ILE A 557 41.33 3.36 -4.01
N SER A 558 42.32 2.78 -4.68
CA SER A 558 43.58 3.45 -4.99
C SER A 558 43.54 3.99 -6.42
N ASP A 559 43.74 5.30 -6.59
CA ASP A 559 43.73 5.98 -7.89
C ASP A 559 44.84 7.04 -7.92
N GLY A 560 45.88 6.81 -8.72
CA GLY A 560 47.09 7.62 -8.70
C GLY A 560 47.81 7.59 -7.34
N ASN A 561 48.58 8.65 -7.07
CA ASN A 561 49.35 8.80 -5.81
C ASN A 561 48.58 9.56 -4.72
N GLU A 562 47.55 10.30 -5.09
CA GLU A 562 46.80 11.17 -4.16
C GLU A 562 45.67 10.42 -3.44
N LEU A 563 45.09 9.40 -4.07
CA LEU A 563 44.00 8.62 -3.51
C LEU A 563 44.48 7.21 -3.22
N ILE A 564 44.73 6.90 -1.95
CA ILE A 564 45.20 5.58 -1.50
C ILE A 564 44.10 4.90 -0.68
N ASN A 565 43.84 3.62 -0.97
CA ASN A 565 42.91 2.82 -0.17
C ASN A 565 43.58 2.32 1.11
N GLU A 566 43.34 3.00 2.22
CA GLU A 566 43.77 2.54 3.56
C GLU A 566 42.72 1.65 4.25
N LEU A 567 41.54 1.46 3.65
CA LEU A 567 40.43 0.65 4.16
C LEU A 567 40.37 -0.70 3.40
N THR A 568 41.44 -1.46 3.46
CA THR A 568 41.55 -2.85 2.94
C THR A 568 42.57 -3.61 3.80
N LEU A 569 42.79 -4.91 3.57
CA LEU A 569 43.71 -5.73 4.38
C LEU A 569 44.74 -6.46 3.51
N SER A 570 45.75 -7.04 4.18
CA SER A 570 46.87 -7.83 3.66
C SER A 570 47.73 -7.07 2.62
N GLN A 571 47.85 -5.75 2.75
CA GLN A 571 48.53 -4.87 1.76
C GLN A 571 49.33 -3.72 2.41
N ASN A 572 49.72 -3.87 3.68
CA ASN A 572 50.43 -2.85 4.47
C ASN A 572 49.68 -1.51 4.54
N THR A 573 48.40 -1.60 4.91
CA THR A 573 47.48 -0.49 5.09
C THR A 573 47.42 -0.04 6.55
N LEU A 574 46.79 1.10 6.80
CA LEU A 574 46.42 1.50 8.16
C LEU A 574 45.51 0.46 8.83
N CYS A 575 44.59 -0.16 8.09
CA CYS A 575 43.74 -1.22 8.60
C CYS A 575 44.52 -2.49 8.97
N ASP A 576 45.63 -2.80 8.30
CA ASP A 576 46.52 -3.89 8.70
C ASP A 576 47.14 -3.63 10.08
N LYS A 577 47.56 -2.38 10.36
CA LYS A 577 48.08 -1.98 11.67
C LYS A 577 47.03 -2.11 12.79
N ILE A 578 45.76 -1.85 12.47
CA ILE A 578 44.65 -2.05 13.40
C ILE A 578 44.40 -3.54 13.62
N LEU A 579 44.40 -4.34 12.54
CA LEU A 579 44.15 -5.79 12.58
C LEU A 579 45.14 -6.51 13.51
N LEU A 580 46.42 -6.10 13.51
CA LEU A 580 47.46 -6.65 14.40
C LEU A 580 47.16 -6.49 15.90
N LYS A 581 46.29 -5.53 16.26
CA LYS A 581 45.89 -5.27 17.66
C LYS A 581 44.65 -6.07 18.06
N LEU A 582 44.06 -6.88 17.16
CA LEU A 582 42.82 -7.61 17.37
C LEU A 582 43.07 -9.11 17.50
N GLU A 583 42.38 -9.76 18.44
CA GLU A 583 42.43 -11.22 18.61
C GLU A 583 41.54 -11.91 17.55
N LEU A 584 42.17 -12.59 16.60
CA LEU A 584 41.49 -13.28 15.49
C LEU A 584 41.02 -14.67 15.91
N ASP A 585 39.82 -15.06 15.47
CA ASP A 585 39.33 -16.43 15.58
C ASP A 585 39.41 -17.18 14.23
N GLU A 586 39.17 -18.49 14.25
CA GLU A 586 39.26 -19.33 13.05
C GLU A 586 38.40 -18.81 11.88
N LYS A 587 37.23 -18.23 12.17
CA LYS A 587 36.32 -17.73 11.13
C LYS A 587 36.85 -16.45 10.50
N ASP A 588 37.55 -15.63 11.27
CA ASP A 588 38.24 -14.45 10.76
C ASP A 588 39.39 -14.86 9.84
N GLN A 589 40.19 -15.85 10.25
CA GLN A 589 41.33 -16.34 9.48
C GLN A 589 40.90 -16.94 8.13
N ILE A 590 39.76 -17.65 8.09
CA ILE A 590 39.21 -18.17 6.82
C ILE A 590 38.96 -17.03 5.81
N LEU A 591 38.37 -15.91 6.25
CA LEU A 591 38.12 -14.78 5.35
C LEU A 591 39.41 -14.12 4.89
N LEU A 592 40.40 -13.96 5.79
CA LEU A 592 41.70 -13.37 5.46
C LEU A 592 42.46 -14.24 4.46
N ASN A 593 42.48 -15.56 4.64
CA ASN A 593 43.13 -16.49 3.69
C ASN A 593 42.46 -16.41 2.30
N LEU A 594 41.13 -16.40 2.22
CA LEU A 594 40.41 -16.24 0.95
C LEU A 594 40.67 -14.88 0.30
N TRP A 595 40.85 -13.84 1.09
CA TRP A 595 41.22 -12.53 0.59
C TRP A 595 42.65 -12.50 0.04
N GLU A 596 43.60 -13.13 0.74
CA GLU A 596 44.97 -13.29 0.29
C GLU A 596 45.05 -14.11 -1.02
N ASP A 597 44.23 -15.15 -1.16
CA ASP A 597 44.11 -15.91 -2.40
C ASP A 597 43.69 -15.01 -3.58
N VAL A 598 42.75 -14.10 -3.36
CA VAL A 598 42.32 -13.11 -4.37
C VAL A 598 43.45 -12.14 -4.68
N LEU A 599 44.12 -11.60 -3.66
CA LEU A 599 45.23 -10.66 -3.84
C LEU A 599 46.43 -11.28 -4.56
N ASN A 600 46.73 -12.55 -4.28
CA ASN A 600 47.79 -13.27 -4.95
C ASN A 600 47.41 -13.57 -6.41
N GLU A 601 46.14 -13.86 -6.67
CA GLU A 601 45.65 -14.09 -8.04
C GLU A 601 45.76 -12.84 -8.91
N ILE A 602 45.39 -11.66 -8.39
CA ILE A 602 45.39 -10.43 -9.20
C ILE A 602 46.80 -9.99 -9.63
N LYS A 603 47.86 -10.29 -8.84
CA LYS A 603 49.24 -9.84 -9.12
C LYS A 603 49.76 -10.31 -10.47
N ASN A 604 49.21 -11.42 -10.99
CA ASN A 604 49.61 -12.02 -12.26
C ASN A 604 48.72 -11.59 -13.44
N LYS A 605 47.81 -10.62 -13.25
CA LYS A 605 46.86 -10.19 -14.28
C LYS A 605 47.32 -8.92 -14.97
N GLN A 606 47.03 -8.81 -16.26
CA GLN A 606 47.49 -7.69 -17.10
C GLN A 606 47.04 -6.32 -16.56
N GLU A 607 45.85 -6.24 -15.99
CA GLU A 607 45.21 -5.03 -15.46
C GLU A 607 45.76 -4.62 -14.09
N PHE A 608 46.59 -5.46 -13.46
CA PHE A 608 47.15 -5.17 -12.15
C PHE A 608 48.23 -4.08 -12.23
N ILE A 609 47.99 -3.00 -11.51
CA ILE A 609 48.93 -1.90 -11.36
C ILE A 609 49.66 -2.04 -10.02
N LYS A 610 50.98 -2.20 -10.08
CA LYS A 610 51.88 -2.27 -8.91
C LYS A 610 51.82 -0.96 -8.11
N GLY A 611 51.82 -1.08 -6.78
CA GLY A 611 51.80 0.06 -5.85
C GLY A 611 50.39 0.50 -5.42
N ARG A 612 49.33 0.06 -6.12
CA ARG A 612 47.95 0.28 -5.66
C ARG A 612 47.56 -0.70 -4.55
N LYS A 613 46.75 -0.23 -3.60
CA LYS A 613 46.10 -1.04 -2.57
C LYS A 613 44.68 -1.34 -3.02
N TYR A 614 44.39 -2.60 -3.33
CA TYR A 614 43.11 -2.98 -3.91
C TYR A 614 42.07 -3.32 -2.84
N GLY A 615 40.85 -2.81 -3.03
CA GLY A 615 39.64 -3.33 -2.37
C GLY A 615 38.84 -4.21 -3.33
N LEU A 616 37.98 -5.08 -2.81
CA LEU A 616 37.21 -6.01 -3.66
C LEU A 616 36.34 -5.30 -4.70
N ASN A 617 35.76 -4.14 -4.38
CA ASN A 617 34.99 -3.34 -5.34
C ASN A 617 35.82 -2.89 -6.55
N GLN A 618 37.07 -2.47 -6.30
CA GLN A 618 37.99 -2.04 -7.34
C GLN A 618 38.43 -3.23 -8.21
N ILE A 619 38.81 -4.35 -7.59
CA ILE A 619 39.18 -5.58 -8.31
C ILE A 619 38.07 -6.02 -9.25
N ILE A 620 36.82 -6.00 -8.79
CA ILE A 620 35.65 -6.39 -9.60
C ILE A 620 35.48 -5.49 -10.83
N LYS A 621 35.80 -4.19 -10.72
CA LYS A 621 35.61 -3.22 -11.80
C LYS A 621 36.78 -3.17 -12.77
N GLU A 622 38.00 -3.30 -12.26
CA GLU A 622 39.23 -3.00 -13.00
C GLU A 622 39.98 -4.25 -13.46
N ILE A 623 39.86 -5.39 -12.75
CA ILE A 623 40.64 -6.61 -13.03
C ILE A 623 39.74 -7.80 -13.40
N ASN A 624 38.67 -8.07 -12.64
CA ASN A 624 37.70 -9.13 -12.94
C ASN A 624 36.69 -8.67 -14.02
N ILE A 625 37.22 -8.24 -15.15
CA ILE A 625 36.47 -7.66 -16.26
C ILE A 625 35.90 -8.75 -17.17
N LYS A 626 34.93 -8.33 -18.00
CA LYS A 626 34.39 -9.17 -19.07
C LYS A 626 34.90 -8.70 -20.43
N ILE A 627 35.29 -9.65 -21.27
CA ILE A 627 35.73 -9.42 -22.65
C ILE A 627 34.73 -10.03 -23.63
N PHE A 628 34.69 -9.52 -24.85
CA PHE A 628 33.87 -10.09 -25.90
C PHE A 628 34.46 -11.43 -26.35
N ASN A 629 33.59 -12.41 -26.61
CA ASN A 629 34.01 -13.75 -27.02
C ASN A 629 33.70 -14.06 -28.49
N GLY A 630 33.36 -13.05 -29.28
CA GLY A 630 33.04 -13.18 -30.70
C GLY A 630 31.73 -13.93 -31.02
N SER A 631 30.95 -14.31 -30.00
CA SER A 631 29.65 -14.96 -30.16
C SER A 631 28.51 -13.94 -30.01
N TYR A 632 27.39 -14.14 -30.70
CA TYR A 632 26.22 -13.26 -30.66
C TYR A 632 25.01 -13.95 -30.04
N ASN A 633 24.21 -13.22 -29.26
CA ASN A 633 22.96 -13.73 -28.71
C ASN A 633 21.83 -13.72 -29.76
N LYS A 634 20.65 -14.24 -29.42
CA LYS A 634 19.46 -14.27 -30.31
C LYS A 634 18.95 -12.88 -30.75
N LYS A 635 19.47 -11.79 -30.15
CA LYS A 635 19.18 -10.40 -30.50
C LYS A 635 20.31 -9.76 -31.32
N ASN A 636 21.27 -10.56 -31.79
CA ASN A 636 22.46 -10.12 -32.52
C ASN A 636 23.38 -9.19 -31.71
N GLU A 637 23.39 -9.33 -30.38
CA GLU A 637 24.31 -8.59 -29.49
C GLU A 637 25.49 -9.48 -29.11
N GLU A 638 26.70 -8.93 -29.17
CA GLU A 638 27.93 -9.66 -28.86
C GLU A 638 28.01 -10.03 -27.36
N ILE A 639 28.31 -11.28 -27.09
CA ILE A 639 28.32 -11.88 -25.76
C ILE A 639 29.65 -11.56 -25.08
N LYS A 640 29.57 -11.20 -23.80
CA LYS A 640 30.73 -10.96 -22.93
C LYS A 640 30.90 -12.08 -21.94
N GLU A 641 32.13 -12.59 -21.82
CA GLU A 641 32.52 -13.59 -20.83
C GLU A 641 33.58 -13.06 -19.87
N ILE A 642 33.70 -13.70 -18.71
CA ILE A 642 34.71 -13.36 -17.70
C ILE A 642 36.10 -13.65 -18.27
N LYS A 643 37.01 -12.66 -18.26
CA LYS A 643 38.38 -12.81 -18.77
C LYS A 643 39.20 -13.81 -17.94
N TYR A 644 39.05 -13.80 -16.63
CA TYR A 644 39.83 -14.63 -15.70
C TYR A 644 38.92 -15.49 -14.82
N ILE A 645 38.62 -16.70 -15.28
CA ILE A 645 37.69 -17.64 -14.63
C ILE A 645 38.14 -17.95 -13.18
N ASP A 646 39.44 -18.19 -12.96
CA ASP A 646 39.97 -18.53 -11.63
C ASP A 646 39.83 -17.38 -10.63
N LEU A 647 40.08 -16.15 -11.07
CA LEU A 647 39.87 -14.95 -10.25
C LEU A 647 38.39 -14.78 -9.89
N ASP A 648 37.50 -14.92 -10.86
CA ASP A 648 36.05 -14.83 -10.63
C ASP A 648 35.57 -15.92 -9.67
N PHE A 649 36.10 -17.15 -9.79
CA PHE A 649 35.80 -18.23 -8.85
C PHE A 649 36.23 -17.89 -7.42
N LYS A 650 37.46 -17.39 -7.23
CA LYS A 650 37.97 -16.97 -5.91
C LYS A 650 37.13 -15.82 -5.33
N ILE A 651 36.78 -14.82 -6.14
CA ILE A 651 35.90 -13.72 -5.74
C ILE A 651 34.51 -14.23 -5.32
N LYS A 652 33.92 -15.16 -6.08
CA LYS A 652 32.64 -15.78 -5.75
C LYS A 652 32.70 -16.54 -4.43
N LYS A 653 33.79 -17.29 -4.19
CA LYS A 653 34.04 -18.00 -2.92
C LYS A 653 34.13 -17.04 -1.74
N LEU A 654 34.92 -15.97 -1.85
CA LEU A 654 35.02 -14.93 -0.82
C LEU A 654 33.66 -14.27 -0.52
N LYS A 655 32.91 -13.87 -1.56
CA LYS A 655 31.56 -13.28 -1.38
C LYS A 655 30.60 -14.22 -0.68
N LYS A 656 30.64 -15.51 -1.00
CA LYS A 656 29.82 -16.54 -0.34
C LYS A 656 30.14 -16.61 1.16
N GLU A 657 31.41 -16.68 1.52
CA GLU A 657 31.83 -16.72 2.93
C GLU A 657 31.54 -15.42 3.66
N LEU A 658 31.73 -14.24 3.04
CA LEU A 658 31.34 -12.96 3.62
C LEU A 658 29.83 -12.88 3.93
N LYS A 659 28.99 -13.49 3.09
CA LYS A 659 27.55 -13.57 3.31
C LYS A 659 27.21 -14.48 4.48
N ILE A 660 27.85 -15.65 4.57
CA ILE A 660 27.71 -16.58 5.71
C ILE A 660 28.15 -15.88 7.00
N TYR A 661 29.29 -15.19 6.96
CA TYR A 661 29.84 -14.46 8.08
C TYR A 661 28.92 -13.33 8.56
N TYR A 662 28.36 -12.53 7.63
CA TYR A 662 27.38 -11.49 7.97
C TYR A 662 26.15 -12.09 8.67
N ASN A 663 25.54 -13.13 8.08
CA ASN A 663 24.30 -13.71 8.58
C ASN A 663 24.46 -14.38 9.94
N ASN A 664 25.60 -15.04 10.18
CA ASN A 664 25.80 -15.81 11.41
C ASN A 664 26.35 -14.97 12.57
N PHE A 665 27.13 -13.92 12.28
CA PHE A 665 27.85 -13.19 13.33
C PHE A 665 27.48 -11.72 13.45
N LEU A 666 27.09 -11.06 12.37
CA LEU A 666 26.81 -9.62 12.37
C LEU A 666 25.31 -9.35 12.54
N LYS A 667 24.49 -9.98 11.70
CA LYS A 667 23.04 -9.79 11.66
C LYS A 667 22.37 -10.00 13.03
N PRO A 668 22.63 -11.08 13.80
CA PRO A 668 21.99 -11.26 15.11
C PRO A 668 22.36 -10.14 16.09
N LYS A 669 23.63 -9.74 16.10
CA LYS A 669 24.14 -8.67 16.97
C LYS A 669 23.59 -7.29 16.63
N ILE A 670 23.34 -7.01 15.34
CA ILE A 670 22.71 -5.75 14.90
C ILE A 670 21.31 -5.58 15.54
N PHE A 671 20.53 -6.66 15.66
CA PHE A 671 19.24 -6.63 16.37
C PHE A 671 19.41 -6.59 17.89
N GLU A 672 20.35 -7.37 18.44
CA GLU A 672 20.66 -7.37 19.89
C GLU A 672 21.02 -5.97 20.39
N TYR A 673 21.77 -5.20 19.61
CA TYR A 673 22.16 -3.83 19.93
C TYR A 673 21.18 -2.77 19.40
N GLU A 674 20.01 -3.19 18.92
CA GLU A 674 18.97 -2.32 18.36
C GLU A 674 19.51 -1.30 17.33
N LEU A 675 20.49 -1.70 16.52
CA LEU A 675 20.95 -0.92 15.36
C LEU A 675 19.97 -1.06 14.18
N ILE A 676 19.14 -2.10 14.20
CA ILE A 676 17.91 -2.28 13.41
C ILE A 676 16.81 -2.73 14.37
N LYS A 677 15.60 -2.23 14.17
CA LYS A 677 14.47 -2.48 15.07
C LYS A 677 13.12 -2.55 14.35
#